data_AF-A0A2N1GXL4-F1
#
_entry.id   AF-A0A2N1GXL4-F1
#
_cell.length_a   1.000
_cell.length_b   1.000
_cell.length_c   1.000
_cell.angle_alpha   90.00
_cell.angle_beta   90.00
_cell.angle_gamma   90.00
#
_symmetry.space_group_name_H-M   'P 1'
#
loop_
_entity.id
_entity.type
_entity.pdbx_description
1 polymer ?
#
loop_
_entity_poly.entity_id
_entity_poly.type
_entity_poly.pdbx_seq_one_letter_code
_entity_poly.pdbx_strand_id
1 'polypeptide(L)'
;MNDTVQPASPQQTLLQNLIDELIAVPVVKPEDAERTLEVPRGCLLREWMELYWAALERPEFLDWASRFHIDQDTLRIKGATLEARAQTNGTANVRTFALNDDSGWWQVAPALLWIAQRIDPGEMGLPYIGGKSANPLYRFPRQIALAFYGYPEPPNDAQTKVIVAELKASGLAAIDENGHTTSAVIKERNAQLEDFQVIADTLENVLKTHDPFEQRGMEDTPVSLTSSSVSASRGGPRFKLGPLLERYALPIPEDADQAKALVQRLRNHRWPALPHVSEYVQTGSPILSYRHGFANVEDGRYILRRLQALCWNKSPMATIDLEEFSEPHPDSALAEWMALGQQELRTFGARPAFQAILKKHSLPADSPLLLSATGHVGTASDHGWITLTAEVEKHASLKIYRDRLKVKAREAGGAFRASGKVTLGQMLRFYKLPLPGTVEQALGFVKWDPINLHMRPGHMNHWYLLGQPGKQTERFTAEQRQQVIDTTQAFLPKDAAPLIDYLSEGVDTDLPLASLSANADYLIGRILITQRAQALGNQLLEKIARPAQPKELLATNRDRLLLAALLLSLDPKAGEQSEQIIGQAVNDSFYWGERYAEVRRFLDQQFGLALIKNKSLATHLLLSGIAPEFLIRDIPASFQYMSCVRWVRFKQVVLYIEDRIPGVARLMPYAQLISLTHGPAPANFYRFLRSDVCTAVVLDWAVARGVVQRDEENPDSHAATLKRAESIFRDHCRRMRSFSQRAFLAKCPTPVTVALADLRKEFIDNPHLEEQVLFNPASGDKHFSLSELHVAGKLTGDLQGWQSNNAELQLPSIKAPLARLGVVSSLFRAALSARLRKMKDAHIAFIKDAFCRLPLAQRLDIEDNALELFALQLSAVASPTKTSKPDTETAPFAIIALLRGSTPRVYEIFTRRSAVFLRRDIDIARLAPSTPDAKAQSLPFDAEAYRRGTLPVANSKCEALLTRLDIEGAPLAVQSRSDVPDTFASNKVNAIASTAVRHLFDAHERKALQEALIAPALKDIQANQEKWLNFYATLSPPKS
;
A
#
# COMPACT_ATOMS: atom_id res chain seq x y z
N MET A 1 15.60 -52.12 -40.25
CA MET A 1 16.27 -51.40 -39.16
C MET A 1 16.02 -49.93 -39.41
N ASN A 2 15.00 -49.36 -38.76
CA ASN A 2 14.75 -47.92 -38.77
C ASN A 2 15.09 -47.44 -37.36
N ASP A 3 16.27 -46.86 -37.20
CA ASP A 3 16.68 -46.16 -35.99
C ASP A 3 15.87 -44.86 -35.89
N THR A 4 14.74 -44.92 -35.19
CA THR A 4 14.08 -43.72 -34.67
C THR A 4 14.99 -43.10 -33.61
N VAL A 5 15.79 -42.12 -34.03
CA VAL A 5 16.52 -41.20 -33.15
C VAL A 5 15.52 -40.60 -32.16
N GLN A 6 15.70 -40.90 -30.86
CA GLN A 6 14.93 -40.23 -29.80
C GLN A 6 15.18 -38.72 -29.88
N PRO A 7 14.15 -37.87 -29.79
CA PRO A 7 14.34 -36.42 -29.76
C PRO A 7 15.20 -36.04 -28.55
N ALA A 8 16.16 -35.15 -28.77
CA ALA A 8 17.03 -34.62 -27.72
C ALA A 8 16.18 -34.01 -26.59
N SER A 9 16.65 -34.13 -25.35
CA SER A 9 15.93 -33.52 -24.22
C SER A 9 15.87 -31.99 -24.38
N PRO A 10 14.85 -31.31 -23.82
CA PRO A 10 14.78 -29.85 -23.85
C PRO A 10 16.06 -29.15 -23.38
N GLN A 11 16.72 -29.72 -22.37
CA GLN A 11 17.98 -29.19 -21.84
C GLN A 11 19.14 -29.34 -22.84
N GLN A 12 19.21 -30.47 -23.57
CA GLN A 12 20.20 -30.68 -24.63
C GLN A 12 19.98 -29.72 -25.80
N THR A 13 18.72 -29.45 -26.16
CA THR A 13 18.38 -28.49 -27.22
C THR A 13 18.82 -27.08 -26.85
N LEU A 14 18.60 -26.65 -25.59
CA LEU A 14 19.07 -25.36 -25.10
C LEU A 14 20.60 -25.25 -25.15
N LEU A 15 21.29 -26.31 -24.71
CA LEU A 15 22.75 -26.38 -24.76
C LEU A 15 23.27 -26.24 -26.20
N GLN A 16 22.64 -26.93 -27.15
CA GLN A 16 23.03 -26.84 -28.55
C GLN A 16 22.82 -25.43 -29.11
N ASN A 17 21.66 -24.81 -28.85
CA ASN A 17 21.39 -23.43 -29.24
C ASN A 17 22.42 -22.44 -28.68
N LEU A 18 22.84 -22.64 -27.42
CA LEU A 18 23.86 -21.81 -26.77
C LEU A 18 25.25 -22.02 -27.39
N ILE A 19 25.63 -23.27 -27.66
CA ILE A 19 26.89 -23.62 -28.35
C ILE A 19 26.94 -23.00 -29.74
N ASP A 20 25.86 -23.13 -30.52
CA ASP A 20 25.81 -22.63 -31.89
C ASP A 20 25.91 -21.10 -31.92
N GLU A 21 25.24 -20.40 -31.00
CA GLU A 21 25.31 -18.94 -30.87
C GLU A 21 26.72 -18.47 -30.42
N LEU A 22 27.35 -19.18 -29.48
CA LEU A 22 28.72 -18.90 -29.03
C LEU A 22 29.75 -19.14 -30.14
N ILE A 23 29.54 -20.13 -31.01
CA ILE A 23 30.42 -20.38 -32.17
C ILE A 23 30.19 -19.32 -33.26
N ALA A 24 28.94 -18.96 -33.52
CA ALA A 24 28.58 -17.99 -34.55
C ALA A 24 29.10 -16.58 -34.23
N VAL A 25 28.97 -16.15 -32.97
CA VAL A 25 29.45 -14.84 -32.50
C VAL A 25 30.25 -15.04 -31.20
N PRO A 26 31.56 -15.34 -31.26
CA PRO A 26 32.33 -15.63 -30.05
C PRO A 26 32.31 -14.49 -29.04
N VAL A 27 32.56 -13.26 -29.51
CA VAL A 27 32.63 -12.05 -28.68
C VAL A 27 31.61 -11.05 -29.20
N VAL A 28 30.76 -10.54 -28.31
CA VAL A 28 29.78 -9.50 -28.63
C VAL A 28 30.40 -8.13 -28.33
N LYS A 29 30.36 -7.20 -29.29
CA LYS A 29 30.83 -5.84 -29.07
C LYS A 29 29.70 -4.94 -28.53
N PRO A 30 30.00 -3.90 -27.74
CA PRO A 30 28.98 -3.00 -27.20
C PRO A 30 28.10 -2.32 -28.27
N GLU A 31 28.64 -2.07 -29.47
CA GLU A 31 27.95 -1.49 -30.60
C GLU A 31 27.03 -2.47 -31.36
N ASP A 32 27.15 -3.78 -31.11
CA ASP A 32 26.36 -4.78 -31.81
C ASP A 32 24.90 -4.79 -31.30
N ALA A 33 23.98 -5.18 -32.18
CA ALA A 33 22.59 -5.42 -31.77
C ALA A 33 22.53 -6.56 -30.73
N GLU A 34 21.63 -6.42 -29.75
CA GLU A 34 21.46 -7.42 -28.69
C GLU A 34 21.23 -8.81 -29.27
N ARG A 35 22.10 -9.75 -28.90
CA ARG A 35 22.03 -11.13 -29.34
C ARG A 35 21.00 -11.88 -28.52
N THR A 36 20.14 -12.64 -29.20
CA THR A 36 19.13 -13.49 -28.57
C THR A 36 19.26 -14.91 -29.09
N LEU A 37 18.89 -15.89 -28.27
CA LEU A 37 18.78 -17.30 -28.69
C LEU A 37 17.39 -17.85 -28.40
N GLU A 38 17.03 -18.92 -29.10
CA GLU A 38 15.79 -19.65 -28.84
C GLU A 38 15.93 -20.53 -27.58
N VAL A 39 14.96 -20.43 -26.68
CA VAL A 39 14.90 -21.18 -25.42
C VAL A 39 13.77 -22.22 -25.50
N PRO A 40 14.09 -23.53 -25.60
CA PRO A 40 13.10 -24.59 -25.83
C PRO A 40 12.18 -24.82 -24.60
N ARG A 41 10.97 -25.32 -24.85
CA ARG A 41 9.99 -25.68 -23.80
C ARG A 41 10.48 -26.84 -22.94
N GLY A 42 10.27 -26.74 -21.63
CA GLY A 42 10.60 -27.78 -20.65
C GLY A 42 12.01 -27.71 -20.06
N CYS A 43 12.82 -26.69 -20.40
CA CYS A 43 14.03 -26.37 -19.64
C CYS A 43 13.73 -25.34 -18.52
N LEU A 44 14.59 -25.28 -17.49
CA LEU A 44 14.34 -24.41 -16.33
C LEU A 44 14.27 -22.93 -16.70
N LEU A 45 15.19 -22.42 -17.52
CA LEU A 45 15.17 -21.01 -17.96
C LEU A 45 13.83 -20.67 -18.62
N ARG A 46 13.29 -21.58 -19.42
CA ARG A 46 12.01 -21.39 -20.08
C ARG A 46 10.83 -21.31 -19.12
N GLU A 47 10.79 -22.16 -18.10
CA GLU A 47 9.74 -22.10 -17.07
C GLU A 47 9.77 -20.77 -16.31
N TRP A 48 10.96 -20.24 -16.03
CA TRP A 48 11.13 -18.91 -15.42
C TRP A 48 10.74 -17.77 -16.37
N MET A 49 11.07 -17.87 -17.66
CA MET A 49 10.60 -16.93 -18.67
C MET A 49 9.07 -16.91 -18.75
N GLU A 50 8.42 -18.07 -18.71
CA GLU A 50 6.96 -18.18 -18.71
C GLU A 50 6.35 -17.63 -17.41
N LEU A 51 7.02 -17.80 -16.28
CA LEU A 51 6.63 -17.17 -15.02
C LEU A 51 6.66 -15.65 -15.10
N TYR A 52 7.75 -15.10 -15.62
CA TYR A 52 7.93 -13.67 -15.83
C TYR A 52 6.92 -13.11 -16.83
N TRP A 53 6.68 -13.82 -17.94
CA TRP A 53 5.66 -13.47 -18.91
C TRP A 53 4.26 -13.48 -18.30
N ALA A 54 3.89 -14.51 -17.53
CA ALA A 54 2.61 -14.57 -16.84
C ALA A 54 2.42 -13.38 -15.87
N ALA A 55 3.50 -12.93 -15.21
CA ALA A 55 3.45 -11.73 -14.37
C ALA A 55 3.23 -10.44 -15.16
N LEU A 56 3.74 -10.34 -16.39
CA LEU A 56 3.49 -9.23 -17.33
C LEU A 56 2.08 -9.29 -17.94
N GLU A 57 1.52 -10.48 -18.13
CA GLU A 57 0.15 -10.65 -18.66
C GLU A 57 -0.93 -10.47 -17.59
N ARG A 58 -0.56 -10.09 -16.36
CA ARG A 58 -1.53 -9.82 -15.29
C ARG A 58 -2.42 -8.64 -15.68
N PRO A 59 -3.75 -8.74 -15.50
CA PRO A 59 -4.67 -7.65 -15.81
C PRO A 59 -4.28 -6.30 -15.20
N GLU A 60 -3.73 -6.27 -13.99
CA GLU A 60 -3.31 -5.02 -13.33
C GLU A 60 -2.10 -4.39 -13.98
N PHE A 61 -1.14 -5.19 -14.43
CA PHE A 61 0.02 -4.68 -15.14
C PHE A 61 -0.41 -4.17 -16.51
N LEU A 62 -1.21 -4.94 -17.26
CA LEU A 62 -1.70 -4.55 -18.57
C LEU A 62 -2.55 -3.27 -18.52
N ASP A 63 -3.45 -3.17 -17.53
CA ASP A 63 -4.24 -1.96 -17.29
C ASP A 63 -3.32 -0.77 -16.95
N TRP A 64 -2.37 -0.94 -16.03
CA TRP A 64 -1.37 0.09 -15.71
C TRP A 64 -0.58 0.52 -16.95
N ALA A 65 -0.04 -0.43 -17.73
CA ALA A 65 0.76 -0.16 -18.92
C ALA A 65 -0.05 0.59 -20.01
N SER A 66 -1.33 0.24 -20.14
CA SER A 66 -2.24 0.90 -21.09
C SER A 66 -2.49 2.37 -20.75
N ARG A 67 -2.60 2.73 -19.46
CA ARG A 67 -2.78 4.12 -18.99
C ARG A 67 -1.62 5.03 -19.38
N PHE A 68 -0.43 4.46 -19.55
CA PHE A 68 0.77 5.18 -19.96
C PHE A 68 1.12 5.00 -21.44
N HIS A 69 0.27 4.32 -22.23
CA HIS A 69 0.51 4.03 -23.64
C HIS A 69 1.91 3.44 -23.90
N ILE A 70 2.31 2.49 -23.05
CA ILE A 70 3.62 1.85 -23.14
C ILE A 70 3.69 0.96 -24.38
N ASP A 71 4.73 1.17 -25.18
CA ASP A 71 5.14 0.22 -26.22
C ASP A 71 5.88 -0.96 -25.56
N GLN A 72 5.15 -2.06 -25.41
CA GLN A 72 5.63 -3.27 -24.73
C GLN A 72 6.88 -3.84 -25.39
N ASP A 73 7.07 -3.71 -26.70
CA ASP A 73 8.25 -4.25 -27.41
C ASP A 73 9.55 -3.57 -26.96
N THR A 74 9.46 -2.36 -26.40
CA THR A 74 10.61 -1.55 -25.94
C THR A 74 10.82 -1.61 -24.43
N LEU A 75 9.97 -2.34 -23.71
CA LEU A 75 10.02 -2.44 -22.27
C LEU A 75 11.26 -3.23 -21.81
N ARG A 76 11.97 -2.66 -20.85
CA ARG A 76 13.04 -3.30 -20.08
C ARG A 76 12.87 -3.05 -18.59
N ILE A 77 12.89 -4.09 -17.78
CA ILE A 77 12.97 -3.98 -16.32
C ILE A 77 14.44 -4.06 -15.93
N LYS A 78 14.97 -2.95 -15.41
CA LYS A 78 16.35 -2.85 -14.95
C LYS A 78 16.38 -2.41 -13.49
N GLY A 79 16.84 -3.31 -12.64
CA GLY A 79 16.81 -3.11 -11.21
C GLY A 79 15.39 -2.85 -10.69
N ALA A 80 15.22 -1.77 -9.91
CA ALA A 80 13.92 -1.34 -9.39
C ALA A 80 13.06 -0.57 -10.41
N THR A 81 13.55 -0.34 -11.63
CA THR A 81 12.92 0.54 -12.63
C THR A 81 12.41 -0.22 -13.84
N LEU A 82 11.41 0.35 -14.50
CA LEU A 82 10.94 -0.09 -15.81
C LEU A 82 11.20 1.04 -16.81
N GLU A 83 11.91 0.74 -17.89
CA GLU A 83 12.18 1.66 -19.00
C GLU A 83 11.37 1.20 -20.20
N ALA A 84 10.62 2.10 -20.83
CA ALA A 84 9.89 1.78 -22.07
C ALA A 84 9.62 3.06 -22.88
N ARG A 85 9.41 2.93 -24.19
CA ARG A 85 8.83 4.03 -24.98
C ARG A 85 7.37 4.19 -24.58
N ALA A 86 7.00 5.42 -24.23
CA ALA A 86 5.64 5.78 -23.88
C ALA A 86 5.23 7.02 -24.70
N GLN A 87 3.99 7.04 -25.18
CA GLN A 87 3.47 8.22 -25.86
C GLN A 87 3.03 9.28 -24.84
N THR A 88 3.64 10.45 -24.91
CA THR A 88 3.22 11.64 -24.15
C THR A 88 2.96 12.77 -25.14
N ASN A 89 1.74 13.31 -25.15
CA ASN A 89 1.31 14.39 -26.05
C ASN A 89 1.60 14.12 -27.56
N GLY A 90 1.46 12.88 -28.00
CA GLY A 90 1.67 12.47 -29.41
C GLY A 90 3.13 12.23 -29.81
N THR A 91 4.09 12.39 -28.89
CA THR A 91 5.52 12.03 -29.11
C THR A 91 5.90 10.79 -28.32
N ALA A 92 6.61 9.85 -28.95
CA ALA A 92 7.08 8.63 -28.32
C ALA A 92 8.51 8.83 -27.81
N ASN A 93 8.68 8.86 -26.48
CA ASN A 93 9.98 9.01 -25.83
C ASN A 93 10.22 7.85 -24.87
N VAL A 94 11.49 7.50 -24.64
CA VAL A 94 11.85 6.55 -23.58
C VAL A 94 11.55 7.20 -22.24
N ARG A 95 10.75 6.53 -21.42
CA ARG A 95 10.37 6.94 -20.07
C ARG A 95 10.82 5.86 -19.09
N THR A 96 11.41 6.30 -17.98
CA THR A 96 11.74 5.45 -16.83
C THR A 96 10.66 5.62 -15.76
N PHE A 97 10.11 4.50 -15.31
CA PHE A 97 9.17 4.39 -14.22
C PHE A 97 9.91 3.83 -13.00
N ALA A 98 9.87 4.56 -11.89
CA ALA A 98 10.64 4.27 -10.68
C ALA A 98 9.71 4.04 -9.49
N LEU A 99 10.16 3.27 -8.48
CA LEU A 99 9.32 2.98 -7.33
C LEU A 99 8.98 4.22 -6.49
N ASN A 100 9.65 5.36 -6.65
CA ASN A 100 9.39 6.58 -5.90
C ASN A 100 8.52 7.61 -6.65
N ASP A 101 8.15 7.32 -7.90
CA ASP A 101 7.33 8.24 -8.71
C ASP A 101 5.83 8.06 -8.48
N ASP A 102 5.04 8.93 -9.10
CA ASP A 102 3.58 8.96 -9.02
C ASP A 102 2.89 8.09 -10.09
N SER A 103 3.65 7.29 -10.85
CA SER A 103 3.10 6.46 -11.94
C SER A 103 2.28 5.27 -11.44
N GLY A 104 2.43 4.90 -10.17
CA GLY A 104 1.85 3.68 -9.61
C GLY A 104 2.64 2.40 -9.90
N TRP A 105 3.83 2.48 -10.54
CA TRP A 105 4.71 1.34 -10.79
C TRP A 105 4.93 0.49 -9.54
N TRP A 106 5.14 1.14 -8.39
CA TRP A 106 5.35 0.48 -7.10
C TRP A 106 4.24 -0.48 -6.65
N GLN A 107 3.02 -0.34 -7.17
CA GLN A 107 1.88 -1.21 -6.82
C GLN A 107 1.90 -2.53 -7.62
N VAL A 108 2.42 -2.50 -8.86
CA VAL A 108 2.46 -3.66 -9.77
C VAL A 108 3.84 -4.31 -9.85
N ALA A 109 4.90 -3.56 -9.51
CA ALA A 109 6.29 -3.98 -9.52
C ALA A 109 6.65 -5.17 -8.60
N PRO A 110 6.14 -5.31 -7.35
CA PRO A 110 6.74 -6.22 -6.37
C PRO A 110 6.89 -7.67 -6.84
N ALA A 111 5.87 -8.20 -7.53
CA ALA A 111 5.92 -9.56 -8.06
C ALA A 111 6.88 -9.67 -9.26
N LEU A 112 6.89 -8.67 -10.14
CA LEU A 112 7.81 -8.61 -11.30
C LEU A 112 9.26 -8.51 -10.84
N LEU A 113 9.56 -7.61 -9.91
CA LEU A 113 10.90 -7.41 -9.35
C LEU A 113 11.38 -8.66 -8.60
N TRP A 114 10.50 -9.36 -7.90
CA TRP A 114 10.84 -10.62 -7.23
C TRP A 114 11.28 -11.70 -8.22
N ILE A 115 10.60 -11.82 -9.37
CA ILE A 115 11.00 -12.74 -10.45
C ILE A 115 12.28 -12.24 -11.13
N ALA A 116 12.34 -10.94 -11.43
CA ALA A 116 13.45 -10.33 -12.16
C ALA A 116 14.78 -10.48 -11.43
N GLN A 117 14.82 -10.24 -10.11
CA GLN A 117 16.02 -10.43 -9.29
C GLN A 117 16.55 -11.88 -9.26
N ARG A 118 15.74 -12.87 -9.68
CA ARG A 118 16.14 -14.28 -9.74
C ARG A 118 16.66 -14.68 -11.12
N ILE A 119 16.04 -14.17 -12.18
CA ILE A 119 16.46 -14.44 -13.56
C ILE A 119 17.68 -13.58 -13.93
N ASP A 120 17.69 -12.33 -13.49
CA ASP A 120 18.72 -11.33 -13.78
C ASP A 120 19.18 -10.62 -12.47
N PRO A 121 19.90 -11.34 -11.59
CA PRO A 121 20.45 -10.75 -10.35
C PRO A 121 21.51 -9.67 -10.61
N GLY A 122 22.06 -9.62 -11.83
CA GLY A 122 23.04 -8.63 -12.29
C GLY A 122 22.44 -7.33 -12.81
N GLU A 123 21.11 -7.20 -12.89
CA GLU A 123 20.40 -6.03 -13.42
C GLU A 123 20.83 -5.63 -14.84
N MET A 124 21.07 -6.63 -15.70
CA MET A 124 21.39 -6.42 -17.11
C MET A 124 20.20 -5.84 -17.89
N GLY A 125 18.97 -6.17 -17.48
CA GLY A 125 17.71 -5.65 -17.99
C GLY A 125 16.86 -6.74 -18.66
N LEU A 126 15.71 -7.08 -18.06
CA LEU A 126 14.78 -8.06 -18.62
C LEU A 126 13.86 -7.43 -19.67
N PRO A 127 13.80 -7.95 -20.91
CA PRO A 127 12.91 -7.43 -21.94
C PRO A 127 11.44 -7.83 -21.69
N TYR A 128 10.49 -7.28 -22.44
CA TYR A 128 9.16 -7.89 -22.56
C TYR A 128 9.23 -9.19 -23.37
N ILE A 129 8.43 -10.18 -22.98
CA ILE A 129 8.33 -11.48 -23.67
C ILE A 129 6.98 -11.54 -24.39
N GLY A 130 6.99 -11.94 -25.67
CA GLY A 130 5.77 -12.11 -26.47
C GLY A 130 5.34 -10.88 -27.26
N GLY A 131 6.30 -9.99 -27.57
CA GLY A 131 6.10 -8.79 -28.37
C GLY A 131 5.81 -9.05 -29.85
N LYS A 132 5.35 -8.02 -30.57
CA LYS A 132 4.94 -8.13 -31.99
C LYS A 132 6.11 -8.10 -32.98
N SER A 133 7.24 -7.47 -32.62
CA SER A 133 8.34 -7.22 -33.56
C SER A 133 9.74 -7.41 -32.99
N ALA A 134 10.04 -6.98 -31.76
CA ALA A 134 11.40 -6.98 -31.22
C ALA A 134 11.78 -8.21 -30.37
N ASN A 135 10.81 -8.82 -29.69
CA ASN A 135 11.04 -9.96 -28.78
C ASN A 135 10.05 -11.09 -29.09
N PRO A 136 10.29 -11.87 -30.16
CA PRO A 136 9.42 -12.98 -30.53
C PRO A 136 9.29 -13.97 -29.37
N LEU A 137 8.09 -14.53 -29.20
CA LEU A 137 7.84 -15.61 -28.25
C LEU A 137 8.98 -16.62 -28.38
N TYR A 138 9.66 -16.89 -27.25
CA TYR A 138 10.67 -17.95 -27.09
C TYR A 138 12.13 -17.58 -27.38
N ARG A 139 12.42 -16.33 -27.76
CA ARG A 139 13.80 -15.83 -27.78
C ARG A 139 14.12 -15.05 -26.50
N PHE A 140 15.37 -15.15 -26.04
CA PHE A 140 15.84 -14.47 -24.84
C PHE A 140 17.26 -13.92 -25.02
N PRO A 141 17.63 -12.80 -24.38
CA PRO A 141 18.99 -12.25 -24.49
C PRO A 141 20.05 -13.27 -24.08
N ARG A 142 21.06 -13.44 -24.93
CA ARG A 142 22.16 -14.39 -24.74
C ARG A 142 22.88 -14.15 -23.42
N GLN A 143 23.19 -12.89 -23.13
CA GLN A 143 23.90 -12.50 -21.92
C GLN A 143 23.16 -12.94 -20.65
N ILE A 144 21.83 -12.80 -20.64
CA ILE A 144 20.98 -13.19 -19.50
C ILE A 144 20.87 -14.72 -19.43
N ALA A 145 20.76 -15.40 -20.57
CA ALA A 145 20.75 -16.86 -20.60
C ALA A 145 22.06 -17.47 -20.06
N LEU A 146 23.22 -16.91 -20.41
CA LEU A 146 24.53 -17.31 -19.87
C LEU A 146 24.58 -17.07 -18.36
N ALA A 147 24.19 -15.88 -17.92
CA ALA A 147 24.21 -15.49 -16.51
C ALA A 147 23.27 -16.34 -15.64
N PHE A 148 22.11 -16.74 -16.16
CA PHE A 148 21.16 -17.64 -15.49
C PHE A 148 21.80 -18.99 -15.11
N TYR A 149 22.81 -19.43 -15.88
CA TYR A 149 23.59 -20.63 -15.60
C TYR A 149 24.99 -20.33 -15.03
N GLY A 150 25.24 -19.08 -14.61
CA GLY A 150 26.47 -18.67 -13.94
C GLY A 150 27.65 -18.36 -14.87
N TYR A 151 27.45 -18.41 -16.19
CA TYR A 151 28.48 -18.07 -17.16
C TYR A 151 28.51 -16.57 -17.44
N PRO A 152 29.69 -15.92 -17.43
CA PRO A 152 29.81 -14.53 -17.88
C PRO A 152 29.66 -14.46 -19.40
N GLU A 153 29.29 -13.28 -19.93
CA GLU A 153 29.46 -12.99 -21.35
C GLU A 153 30.97 -13.03 -21.67
N PRO A 154 31.42 -13.88 -22.61
CA PRO A 154 32.84 -14.04 -22.87
C PRO A 154 33.43 -12.77 -23.50
N PRO A 155 34.45 -12.16 -22.89
CA PRO A 155 35.08 -10.94 -23.40
C PRO A 155 36.11 -11.23 -24.52
N ASN A 156 36.50 -12.49 -24.71
CA ASN A 156 37.43 -12.91 -25.75
C ASN A 156 37.16 -14.35 -26.24
N ASP A 157 37.77 -14.69 -27.38
CA ASP A 157 37.61 -15.98 -28.05
C ASP A 157 38.15 -17.15 -27.20
N ALA A 158 39.20 -16.94 -26.42
CA ALA A 158 39.76 -17.96 -25.53
C ALA A 158 38.75 -18.40 -24.44
N GLN A 159 38.11 -17.45 -23.75
CA GLN A 159 37.05 -17.77 -22.79
C GLN A 159 35.85 -18.43 -23.48
N THR A 160 35.47 -17.98 -24.68
CA THR A 160 34.41 -18.62 -25.47
C THR A 160 34.72 -20.09 -25.77
N LYS A 161 35.94 -20.39 -26.21
CA LYS A 161 36.40 -21.76 -26.50
C LYS A 161 36.33 -22.64 -25.26
N VAL A 162 36.72 -22.13 -24.09
CA VAL A 162 36.62 -22.87 -22.83
C VAL A 162 35.17 -23.17 -22.47
N ILE A 163 34.27 -22.18 -22.58
CA ILE A 163 32.84 -22.37 -22.32
C ILE A 163 32.26 -23.41 -23.30
N VAL A 164 32.49 -23.26 -24.61
CA VAL A 164 31.97 -24.18 -25.64
C VAL A 164 32.50 -25.60 -25.45
N ALA A 165 33.79 -25.75 -25.12
CA ALA A 165 34.38 -27.07 -24.87
C ALA A 165 33.76 -27.74 -23.63
N GLU A 166 33.53 -26.98 -22.56
CA GLU A 166 32.86 -27.47 -21.36
C GLU A 166 31.41 -27.89 -21.63
N LEU A 167 30.64 -27.02 -22.31
CA LEU A 167 29.25 -27.30 -22.67
C LEU A 167 29.13 -28.58 -23.52
N LYS A 168 30.06 -28.82 -24.45
CA LYS A 168 30.10 -30.05 -25.27
C LYS A 168 30.49 -31.29 -24.48
N ALA A 169 31.44 -31.17 -23.54
CA ALA A 169 32.00 -32.31 -22.83
C ALA A 169 31.16 -32.76 -21.63
N SER A 170 30.68 -31.80 -20.83
CA SER A 170 30.11 -32.04 -19.50
C SER A 170 28.72 -31.40 -19.31
N GLY A 171 28.26 -30.59 -20.26
CA GLY A 171 27.02 -29.81 -20.12
C GLY A 171 27.23 -28.52 -19.33
N LEU A 172 26.17 -28.04 -18.67
CA LEU A 172 26.25 -26.86 -17.80
C LEU A 172 27.03 -27.18 -16.52
N ALA A 173 27.93 -26.28 -16.14
CA ALA A 173 28.67 -26.38 -14.88
C ALA A 173 27.75 -26.37 -13.65
N ALA A 174 28.21 -27.01 -12.58
CA ALA A 174 27.51 -26.96 -11.30
C ALA A 174 27.59 -25.55 -10.70
N ILE A 175 26.64 -25.24 -9.82
CA ILE A 175 26.66 -24.02 -8.99
C ILE A 175 27.06 -24.44 -7.58
N ASP A 176 28.02 -23.73 -6.99
CA ASP A 176 28.48 -23.95 -5.62
C ASP A 176 27.47 -23.43 -4.58
N GLU A 177 27.79 -23.63 -3.31
CA GLU A 177 26.95 -23.20 -2.17
C GLU A 177 26.82 -21.67 -2.02
N ASN A 178 27.66 -20.89 -2.72
CA ASN A 178 27.64 -19.43 -2.72
C ASN A 178 26.89 -18.87 -3.94
N GLY A 179 26.34 -19.75 -4.79
CA GLY A 179 25.63 -19.36 -5.99
C GLY A 179 26.55 -19.00 -7.16
N HIS A 180 27.82 -19.43 -7.18
CA HIS A 180 28.73 -19.20 -8.30
C HIS A 180 28.98 -20.47 -9.10
N THR A 181 29.22 -20.32 -10.41
CA THR A 181 29.56 -21.44 -11.28
C THR A 181 30.87 -22.12 -10.86
N THR A 182 31.00 -23.42 -11.10
CA THR A 182 32.28 -24.15 -10.99
C THR A 182 32.97 -24.33 -12.34
N SER A 183 32.58 -23.54 -13.34
CA SER A 183 33.04 -23.67 -14.72
C SER A 183 34.57 -23.54 -14.86
N ALA A 184 35.13 -24.26 -15.83
CA ALA A 184 36.50 -24.13 -16.28
C ALA A 184 36.88 -22.69 -16.69
N VAL A 185 35.91 -21.84 -17.04
CA VAL A 185 36.14 -20.42 -17.35
C VAL A 185 36.78 -19.66 -16.18
N ILE A 186 36.56 -20.09 -14.93
CA ILE A 186 37.19 -19.48 -13.75
C ILE A 186 38.70 -19.65 -13.80
N LYS A 187 39.14 -20.87 -14.09
CA LYS A 187 40.56 -21.19 -14.21
C LYS A 187 41.18 -20.45 -15.39
N GLU A 188 40.47 -20.37 -16.51
CA GLU A 188 40.89 -19.58 -17.67
C GLU A 188 41.06 -18.10 -17.30
N ARG A 189 40.07 -17.47 -16.66
CA ARG A 189 40.15 -16.07 -16.23
C ARG A 189 41.36 -15.79 -15.35
N ASN A 190 41.64 -16.67 -14.38
CA ASN A 190 42.81 -16.55 -13.51
C ASN A 190 44.11 -16.69 -14.29
N ALA A 191 44.20 -17.66 -15.21
CA ALA A 191 45.38 -17.84 -16.04
C ALA A 191 45.62 -16.67 -17.01
N GLN A 192 44.56 -16.05 -17.55
CA GLN A 192 44.68 -14.83 -18.36
C GLN A 192 45.20 -13.64 -17.55
N LEU A 193 44.86 -13.52 -16.27
CA LEU A 193 45.44 -12.49 -15.40
C LEU A 193 46.94 -12.69 -15.21
N GLU A 194 47.42 -13.93 -15.10
CA GLU A 194 48.85 -14.24 -15.07
C GLU A 194 49.52 -13.84 -16.40
N ASP A 195 48.91 -14.19 -17.54
CA ASP A 195 49.42 -13.81 -18.86
C ASP A 195 49.47 -12.30 -19.05
N PHE A 196 48.48 -11.55 -18.55
CA PHE A 196 48.49 -10.09 -18.58
C PHE A 196 49.66 -9.48 -17.80
N GLN A 197 50.09 -10.10 -16.69
CA GLN A 197 51.30 -9.64 -15.99
C GLN A 197 52.55 -9.86 -16.84
N VAL A 198 52.69 -11.04 -17.48
CA VAL A 198 53.83 -11.35 -18.35
C VAL A 198 53.88 -10.42 -19.56
N ILE A 199 52.74 -10.14 -20.17
CA ILE A 199 52.62 -9.19 -21.29
C ILE A 199 53.00 -7.78 -20.84
N ALA A 200 52.53 -7.33 -19.67
CA ALA A 200 52.87 -6.03 -19.11
C ALA A 200 54.38 -5.90 -18.83
N ASP A 201 54.99 -6.92 -18.23
CA ASP A 201 56.43 -6.96 -17.97
C ASP A 201 57.24 -6.93 -19.27
N THR A 202 56.77 -7.63 -20.31
CA THR A 202 57.42 -7.61 -21.63
C THR A 202 57.32 -6.22 -22.28
N LEU A 203 56.14 -5.60 -22.28
CA LEU A 203 55.93 -4.25 -22.80
C LEU A 203 56.78 -3.20 -22.07
N GLU A 204 56.91 -3.31 -20.74
CA GLU A 204 57.82 -2.44 -19.97
C GLU A 204 59.29 -2.62 -20.38
N ASN A 205 59.72 -3.84 -20.67
CA ASN A 205 61.07 -4.09 -21.15
C ASN A 205 61.27 -3.51 -22.55
N VAL A 206 60.30 -3.64 -23.46
CA VAL A 206 60.34 -2.98 -24.78
C VAL A 206 60.48 -1.47 -24.61
N LEU A 207 59.66 -0.85 -23.75
CA LEU A 207 59.70 0.58 -23.45
C LEU A 207 61.05 1.06 -22.88
N LYS A 208 61.83 0.18 -22.24
CA LYS A 208 63.18 0.50 -21.71
C LYS A 208 64.28 0.29 -22.75
N THR A 209 64.08 -0.63 -23.70
CA THR A 209 65.12 -1.13 -24.62
C THR A 209 65.07 -0.53 -26.01
N HIS A 210 63.91 -0.03 -26.45
CA HIS A 210 63.73 0.61 -27.76
C HIS A 210 63.43 2.10 -27.57
N ASP A 211 64.46 2.94 -27.70
CA ASP A 211 64.37 4.41 -27.72
C ASP A 211 64.99 4.94 -29.03
N PRO A 212 64.21 5.54 -29.95
CA PRO A 212 62.77 5.77 -29.86
C PRO A 212 61.94 4.47 -29.95
N PHE A 213 60.70 4.50 -29.44
CA PHE A 213 59.79 3.35 -29.47
C PHE A 213 59.50 2.91 -30.91
N GLU A 214 59.80 1.64 -31.23
CA GLU A 214 59.53 1.05 -32.54
C GLU A 214 58.42 -0.01 -32.44
N GLN A 215 57.24 0.30 -32.98
CA GLN A 215 56.07 -0.59 -32.96
C GLN A 215 56.36 -1.97 -33.55
N ARG A 216 57.08 -2.04 -34.68
CA ARG A 216 57.41 -3.31 -35.36
C ARG A 216 58.36 -4.18 -34.51
N GLY A 217 59.33 -3.56 -33.84
CA GLY A 217 60.23 -4.24 -32.90
C GLY A 217 59.51 -4.74 -31.66
N MET A 218 58.55 -3.95 -31.15
CA MET A 218 57.64 -4.38 -30.09
C MET A 218 56.84 -5.60 -30.51
N GLU A 219 56.19 -5.56 -31.67
CA GLU A 219 55.36 -6.67 -32.18
C GLU A 219 56.17 -7.97 -32.32
N ASP A 220 57.41 -7.89 -32.79
CA ASP A 220 58.31 -9.02 -32.98
C ASP A 220 58.97 -9.52 -31.68
N THR A 221 58.80 -8.81 -30.57
CA THR A 221 59.41 -9.17 -29.28
C THR A 221 58.90 -10.53 -28.80
N PRO A 222 59.80 -11.48 -28.46
CA PRO A 222 59.40 -12.80 -28.02
C PRO A 222 58.83 -12.80 -26.60
N VAL A 223 57.68 -13.47 -26.42
CA VAL A 223 56.99 -13.66 -25.13
C VAL A 223 56.78 -15.15 -24.88
N SER A 224 57.06 -15.58 -23.65
CA SER A 224 56.80 -16.95 -23.18
C SER A 224 55.74 -16.92 -22.09
N LEU A 225 54.59 -17.53 -22.35
CA LEU A 225 53.53 -17.70 -21.36
C LEU A 225 53.64 -19.08 -20.70
N THR A 226 53.57 -19.12 -19.36
CA THR A 226 53.66 -20.35 -18.56
C THR A 226 52.37 -20.69 -17.83
N SER A 227 51.32 -19.87 -18.00
CA SER A 227 50.03 -20.08 -17.35
C SER A 227 49.31 -21.31 -17.90
N SER A 228 48.15 -21.61 -17.32
CA SER A 228 47.27 -22.68 -17.79
C SER A 228 46.19 -22.24 -18.78
N SER A 229 46.29 -21.02 -19.33
CA SER A 229 45.31 -20.50 -20.30
C SER A 229 45.30 -21.33 -21.57
N VAL A 230 44.16 -21.48 -22.24
CA VAL A 230 44.09 -22.07 -23.59
C VAL A 230 44.83 -21.25 -24.65
N SER A 231 45.13 -19.99 -24.35
CA SER A 231 45.98 -19.13 -25.16
C SER A 231 47.48 -19.37 -24.89
N ALA A 232 47.83 -19.88 -23.71
CA ALA A 232 49.19 -20.26 -23.34
C ALA A 232 49.46 -21.72 -23.75
N SER A 233 50.44 -21.94 -24.62
CA SER A 233 50.85 -23.30 -24.96
C SER A 233 51.72 -23.86 -23.82
N ARG A 234 51.25 -24.87 -23.07
CA ARG A 234 52.07 -25.57 -22.06
C ARG A 234 53.35 -26.13 -22.69
N GLY A 235 54.50 -25.53 -22.36
CA GLY A 235 55.80 -25.90 -22.95
C GLY A 235 55.95 -25.56 -24.44
N GLY A 236 55.13 -24.66 -24.97
CA GLY A 236 55.10 -24.29 -26.40
C GLY A 236 56.03 -23.13 -26.80
N PRO A 237 56.03 -22.76 -28.10
CA PRO A 237 56.99 -21.82 -28.68
C PRO A 237 56.87 -20.39 -28.13
N ARG A 238 57.95 -19.61 -28.21
CA ARG A 238 57.93 -18.15 -27.97
C ARG A 238 56.93 -17.51 -28.94
N PHE A 239 55.94 -16.79 -28.41
CA PHE A 239 55.03 -15.97 -29.19
C PHE A 239 55.69 -14.66 -29.57
N LYS A 240 55.25 -14.06 -30.66
CA LYS A 240 55.49 -12.63 -30.92
C LYS A 240 54.46 -11.82 -30.14
N LEU A 241 54.89 -10.72 -29.53
CA LEU A 241 54.05 -9.88 -28.66
C LEU A 241 52.84 -9.30 -29.42
N GLY A 242 53.01 -8.83 -30.67
CA GLY A 242 51.91 -8.28 -31.48
C GLY A 242 50.75 -9.26 -31.68
N PRO A 243 51.00 -10.44 -32.29
CA PRO A 243 49.98 -11.49 -32.42
C PRO A 243 49.38 -11.97 -31.09
N LEU A 244 50.15 -11.91 -30.00
CA LEU A 244 49.66 -12.26 -28.68
C LEU A 244 48.66 -11.23 -28.13
N LEU A 245 48.92 -9.93 -28.36
CA LEU A 245 47.98 -8.85 -28.02
C LEU A 245 46.66 -9.02 -28.80
N GLU A 246 46.74 -9.28 -30.10
CA GLU A 246 45.55 -9.53 -30.94
C GLU A 246 44.73 -10.73 -30.44
N ARG A 247 45.41 -11.82 -30.04
CA ARG A 247 44.76 -13.02 -29.52
C ARG A 247 43.93 -12.76 -28.25
N TYR A 248 44.38 -11.81 -27.43
CA TYR A 248 43.66 -11.33 -26.25
C TYR A 248 42.68 -10.19 -26.53
N ALA A 249 42.51 -9.81 -27.80
CA ALA A 249 41.74 -8.64 -28.24
C ALA A 249 42.20 -7.34 -27.56
N LEU A 250 43.50 -7.22 -27.30
CA LEU A 250 44.12 -6.02 -26.75
C LEU A 250 44.56 -5.10 -27.89
N PRO A 251 44.45 -3.76 -27.72
CA PRO A 251 44.94 -2.82 -28.72
C PRO A 251 46.47 -2.93 -28.83
N ILE A 252 46.99 -2.87 -30.06
CA ILE A 252 48.42 -2.79 -30.33
C ILE A 252 48.85 -1.32 -30.13
N PRO A 253 49.79 -1.02 -29.21
CA PRO A 253 50.25 0.35 -29.00
C PRO A 253 51.01 0.90 -30.21
N GLU A 254 50.61 2.08 -30.69
CA GLU A 254 51.29 2.78 -31.80
C GLU A 254 52.48 3.63 -31.31
N ASP A 255 52.47 4.04 -30.03
CA ASP A 255 53.49 4.87 -29.41
C ASP A 255 53.80 4.45 -27.96
N ALA A 256 54.85 5.06 -27.39
CA ALA A 256 55.33 4.76 -26.04
C ALA A 256 54.29 5.08 -24.95
N ASP A 257 53.43 6.07 -25.15
CA ASP A 257 52.45 6.49 -24.15
C ASP A 257 51.23 5.55 -24.15
N GLN A 258 50.78 5.11 -25.34
CA GLN A 258 49.81 4.03 -25.48
C GLN A 258 50.30 2.73 -24.84
N ALA A 259 51.59 2.40 -25.00
CA ALA A 259 52.17 1.21 -24.40
C ALA A 259 52.21 1.30 -22.86
N LYS A 260 52.61 2.46 -22.30
CA LYS A 260 52.52 2.71 -20.84
C LYS A 260 51.08 2.60 -20.32
N ALA A 261 50.13 3.17 -21.05
CA ALA A 261 48.71 3.11 -20.69
C ALA A 261 48.18 1.66 -20.72
N LEU A 262 48.60 0.85 -21.70
CA LEU A 262 48.26 -0.56 -21.77
C LEU A 262 48.88 -1.35 -20.62
N VAL A 263 50.16 -1.14 -20.29
CA VAL A 263 50.82 -1.75 -19.12
C VAL A 263 50.03 -1.48 -17.85
N GLN A 264 49.69 -0.21 -17.58
CA GLN A 264 48.90 0.15 -16.40
C GLN A 264 47.52 -0.53 -16.41
N ARG A 265 46.86 -0.59 -17.57
CA ARG A 265 45.57 -1.26 -17.72
C ARG A 265 45.66 -2.76 -17.44
N LEU A 266 46.68 -3.44 -17.93
CA LEU A 266 46.89 -4.88 -17.74
C LEU A 266 47.22 -5.22 -16.29
N ARG A 267 48.11 -4.45 -15.64
CA ARG A 267 48.46 -4.65 -14.22
C ARG A 267 47.25 -4.48 -13.30
N ASN A 268 46.42 -3.48 -13.59
CA ASN A 268 45.23 -3.17 -12.81
C ASN A 268 43.99 -3.95 -13.28
N HIS A 269 44.12 -4.84 -14.28
CA HIS A 269 42.98 -5.52 -14.85
C HIS A 269 42.29 -6.41 -13.79
N ARG A 270 40.97 -6.32 -13.76
CA ARG A 270 40.09 -7.17 -12.97
C ARG A 270 38.93 -7.60 -13.85
N TRP A 271 38.69 -8.89 -13.85
CA TRP A 271 37.53 -9.47 -14.49
C TRP A 271 36.25 -9.08 -13.73
N PRO A 272 35.12 -8.81 -14.42
CA PRO A 272 33.83 -8.62 -13.76
C PRO A 272 33.49 -9.81 -12.84
N ALA A 273 32.75 -9.55 -11.76
CA ALA A 273 32.26 -10.62 -10.90
C ALA A 273 31.50 -11.67 -11.72
N LEU A 274 31.61 -12.94 -11.34
CA LEU A 274 30.83 -13.99 -11.98
C LEU A 274 29.33 -13.76 -11.70
N PRO A 275 28.45 -14.08 -12.65
CA PRO A 275 27.02 -14.02 -12.40
C PRO A 275 26.64 -14.91 -11.21
N HIS A 276 25.92 -14.33 -10.25
CA HIS A 276 25.32 -15.07 -9.16
C HIS A 276 24.09 -15.84 -9.67
N VAL A 277 23.94 -17.09 -9.27
CA VAL A 277 22.81 -17.95 -9.60
C VAL A 277 22.09 -18.34 -8.33
N SER A 278 20.88 -17.83 -8.18
CA SER A 278 20.04 -18.13 -7.01
C SER A 278 19.69 -19.62 -6.94
N GLU A 279 19.72 -20.21 -5.74
CA GLU A 279 19.23 -21.58 -5.52
C GLU A 279 17.75 -21.76 -5.88
N TYR A 280 16.95 -20.70 -5.84
CA TYR A 280 15.55 -20.73 -6.28
C TYR A 280 15.45 -21.15 -7.76
N VAL A 281 16.31 -20.61 -8.63
CA VAL A 281 16.20 -20.85 -10.08
C VAL A 281 16.73 -22.21 -10.52
N GLN A 282 17.46 -22.90 -9.64
CA GLN A 282 17.99 -24.23 -9.89
C GLN A 282 16.95 -25.34 -9.76
N THR A 283 15.71 -25.04 -9.38
CA THR A 283 14.61 -26.01 -9.25
C THR A 283 13.31 -25.45 -9.82
N GLY A 284 12.38 -26.33 -10.21
CA GLY A 284 11.04 -25.93 -10.68
C GLY A 284 10.04 -25.62 -9.56
N SER A 285 10.37 -25.91 -8.29
CA SER A 285 9.42 -25.80 -7.18
C SER A 285 8.98 -24.35 -6.88
N PRO A 286 9.87 -23.33 -6.90
CA PRO A 286 9.46 -21.93 -6.76
C PRO A 286 8.51 -21.45 -7.87
N ILE A 287 8.67 -21.97 -9.10
CA ILE A 287 7.79 -21.67 -10.23
C ILE A 287 6.39 -22.21 -9.95
N LEU A 288 6.28 -23.46 -9.50
CA LEU A 288 5.00 -24.07 -9.11
C LEU A 288 4.35 -23.30 -7.96
N SER A 289 5.12 -22.97 -6.93
CA SER A 289 4.66 -22.18 -5.78
C SER A 289 4.10 -20.82 -6.21
N TYR A 290 4.79 -20.12 -7.11
CA TYR A 290 4.29 -18.87 -7.66
C TYR A 290 3.05 -19.07 -8.54
N ARG A 291 3.04 -20.04 -9.46
CA ARG A 291 1.87 -20.33 -10.33
C ARG A 291 0.62 -20.61 -9.48
N HIS A 292 0.75 -21.43 -8.45
CA HIS A 292 -0.33 -21.71 -7.50
C HIS A 292 -0.75 -20.45 -6.73
N GLY A 293 0.22 -19.69 -6.23
CA GLY A 293 -0.04 -18.42 -5.54
C GLY A 293 -0.80 -17.42 -6.41
N PHE A 294 -0.36 -17.26 -7.66
CA PHE A 294 -0.97 -16.38 -8.65
C PHE A 294 -2.38 -16.84 -9.00
N ALA A 295 -2.55 -18.11 -9.35
CA ALA A 295 -3.84 -18.70 -9.68
C ALA A 295 -4.85 -18.58 -8.53
N ASN A 296 -4.39 -18.75 -7.28
CA ASN A 296 -5.24 -18.54 -6.11
C ASN A 296 -5.66 -17.07 -5.93
N VAL A 297 -4.79 -16.11 -6.25
CA VAL A 297 -5.13 -14.68 -6.26
C VAL A 297 -6.14 -14.37 -7.39
N GLU A 298 -5.98 -14.97 -8.57
CA GLU A 298 -6.92 -14.79 -9.69
C GLU A 298 -8.29 -15.40 -9.39
N ASP A 299 -8.35 -16.57 -8.75
CA ASP A 299 -9.60 -17.13 -8.25
C ASP A 299 -10.26 -16.19 -7.23
N GLY A 300 -9.47 -15.58 -6.33
CA GLY A 300 -9.94 -14.53 -5.43
C GLY A 300 -10.52 -13.32 -6.18
N ARG A 301 -9.83 -12.81 -7.20
CA ARG A 301 -10.32 -11.70 -8.04
C ARG A 301 -11.61 -12.05 -8.75
N TYR A 302 -11.68 -13.25 -9.31
CA TYR A 302 -12.88 -13.77 -9.96
C TYR A 302 -14.06 -13.78 -8.99
N ILE A 303 -13.87 -14.31 -7.78
CA ILE A 303 -14.88 -14.32 -6.72
C ILE A 303 -15.39 -12.90 -6.44
N LEU A 304 -14.50 -11.93 -6.25
CA LEU A 304 -14.90 -10.55 -5.92
C LEU A 304 -15.65 -9.87 -7.06
N ARG A 305 -15.17 -10.01 -8.31
CA ARG A 305 -15.86 -9.48 -9.49
C ARG A 305 -17.25 -10.12 -9.65
N ARG A 306 -17.36 -11.43 -9.41
CA ARG A 306 -18.65 -12.13 -9.52
C ARG A 306 -19.62 -11.70 -8.43
N LEU A 307 -19.16 -11.56 -7.18
CA LEU A 307 -19.98 -11.03 -6.10
C LEU A 307 -20.46 -9.60 -6.38
N GLN A 308 -19.59 -8.74 -6.92
CA GLN A 308 -19.99 -7.40 -7.37
C GLN A 308 -21.09 -7.45 -8.44
N ALA A 309 -20.92 -8.29 -9.46
CA ALA A 309 -21.91 -8.46 -10.53
C ALA A 309 -23.25 -8.98 -9.99
N LEU A 310 -23.23 -9.95 -9.08
CA LEU A 310 -24.42 -10.50 -8.44
C LEU A 310 -25.15 -9.48 -7.56
N CYS A 311 -24.46 -8.44 -7.08
CA CYS A 311 -25.02 -7.36 -6.28
C CYS A 311 -25.57 -6.19 -7.11
N TRP A 312 -25.22 -6.10 -8.38
CA TRP A 312 -25.54 -4.95 -9.23
C TRP A 312 -27.05 -4.70 -9.31
N ASN A 313 -27.47 -3.44 -9.10
CA ASN A 313 -28.87 -3.00 -9.11
C ASN A 313 -29.82 -3.76 -8.17
N LYS A 314 -29.31 -4.38 -7.09
CA LYS A 314 -30.14 -5.07 -6.08
C LYS A 314 -30.23 -4.29 -4.77
N SER A 315 -31.32 -4.51 -4.04
CA SER A 315 -31.51 -3.98 -2.68
C SER A 315 -30.50 -4.63 -1.71
N PRO A 316 -30.01 -3.91 -0.68
CA PRO A 316 -29.05 -4.44 0.31
C PRO A 316 -29.45 -5.77 0.98
N MET A 317 -30.76 -6.01 1.15
CA MET A 317 -31.29 -7.22 1.80
C MET A 317 -31.62 -8.35 0.81
N ALA A 318 -31.46 -8.14 -0.49
CA ALA A 318 -31.72 -9.18 -1.49
C ALA A 318 -30.75 -10.36 -1.30
N THR A 319 -31.25 -11.57 -1.54
CA THR A 319 -30.46 -12.80 -1.48
C THR A 319 -29.50 -12.89 -2.66
N ILE A 320 -28.37 -13.57 -2.43
CA ILE A 320 -27.36 -13.84 -3.46
C ILE A 320 -27.39 -15.33 -3.79
N ASP A 321 -27.46 -15.64 -5.08
CA ASP A 321 -27.28 -16.99 -5.57
C ASP A 321 -25.78 -17.30 -5.70
N LEU A 322 -25.31 -18.28 -4.93
CA LEU A 322 -23.92 -18.74 -4.93
C LEU A 322 -23.76 -20.09 -5.66
N GLU A 323 -24.83 -20.64 -6.24
CA GLU A 323 -24.82 -21.95 -6.91
C GLU A 323 -24.51 -21.86 -8.41
N GLU A 324 -24.25 -20.66 -8.93
CA GLU A 324 -23.75 -20.48 -10.30
C GLU A 324 -22.41 -21.20 -10.50
N PHE A 325 -22.30 -21.93 -11.62
CA PHE A 325 -21.09 -22.64 -12.00
C PHE A 325 -19.99 -21.70 -12.49
N SER A 326 -18.78 -21.97 -12.03
CA SER A 326 -17.54 -21.27 -12.35
C SER A 326 -16.46 -22.30 -12.68
N GLU A 327 -15.45 -21.84 -13.41
CA GLU A 327 -14.25 -22.62 -13.72
C GLU A 327 -13.10 -22.01 -12.91
N PRO A 328 -12.46 -22.80 -12.00
CA PRO A 328 -11.30 -22.30 -11.28
C PRO A 328 -10.14 -22.10 -12.26
N HIS A 329 -9.22 -21.19 -11.93
CA HIS A 329 -8.01 -20.99 -12.70
C HIS A 329 -7.24 -22.31 -12.83
N PRO A 330 -6.77 -22.71 -14.02
CA PRO A 330 -6.24 -24.06 -14.27
C PRO A 330 -5.05 -24.45 -13.37
N ASP A 331 -4.21 -23.48 -13.02
CA ASP A 331 -3.06 -23.67 -12.11
C ASP A 331 -3.41 -23.47 -10.62
N SER A 332 -4.69 -23.31 -10.26
CA SER A 332 -5.07 -23.10 -8.86
C SER A 332 -5.13 -24.41 -8.11
N ALA A 333 -4.91 -24.35 -6.80
CA ALA A 333 -5.02 -25.54 -5.96
C ALA A 333 -6.42 -26.16 -6.09
N LEU A 334 -7.48 -25.36 -6.27
CA LEU A 334 -8.84 -25.86 -6.47
C LEU A 334 -8.98 -26.64 -7.77
N ALA A 335 -8.38 -26.16 -8.87
CA ALA A 335 -8.39 -26.87 -10.14
C ALA A 335 -7.69 -28.24 -10.05
N GLU A 336 -6.56 -28.33 -9.34
CA GLU A 336 -5.88 -29.60 -9.08
C GLU A 336 -6.80 -30.59 -8.33
N TRP A 337 -7.49 -30.12 -7.29
CA TRP A 337 -8.49 -30.93 -6.57
C TRP A 337 -9.64 -31.37 -7.48
N MET A 338 -10.09 -30.52 -8.40
CA MET A 338 -11.16 -30.87 -9.35
C MET A 338 -10.69 -31.91 -10.37
N ALA A 339 -9.48 -31.77 -10.91
CA ALA A 339 -8.89 -32.74 -11.84
C ALA A 339 -8.73 -34.12 -11.17
N LEU A 340 -8.21 -34.15 -9.93
CA LEU A 340 -8.14 -35.36 -9.12
C LEU A 340 -9.54 -35.96 -8.91
N GLY A 341 -10.50 -35.13 -8.53
CA GLY A 341 -11.90 -35.52 -8.33
C GLY A 341 -12.52 -36.14 -9.59
N GLN A 342 -12.28 -35.57 -10.77
CA GLN A 342 -12.75 -36.10 -12.04
C GLN A 342 -12.15 -37.48 -12.35
N GLN A 343 -10.84 -37.66 -12.15
CA GLN A 343 -10.18 -38.96 -12.33
C GLN A 343 -10.74 -40.02 -11.37
N GLU A 344 -10.95 -39.64 -10.12
CA GLU A 344 -11.51 -40.49 -9.08
C GLU A 344 -12.97 -40.86 -9.36
N LEU A 345 -13.77 -39.92 -9.87
CA LEU A 345 -15.16 -40.18 -10.29
C LEU A 345 -15.23 -41.11 -11.50
N ARG A 346 -14.33 -40.97 -12.49
CA ARG A 346 -14.24 -41.92 -13.62
C ARG A 346 -13.91 -43.32 -13.12
N THR A 347 -12.94 -43.44 -12.21
CA THR A 347 -12.57 -44.71 -11.58
C THR A 347 -13.72 -45.31 -10.78
N PHE A 348 -14.46 -44.48 -10.03
CA PHE A 348 -15.64 -44.89 -9.28
C PHE A 348 -16.76 -45.38 -10.22
N GLY A 349 -17.04 -44.63 -11.28
CA GLY A 349 -18.06 -44.94 -12.28
C GLY A 349 -17.77 -46.21 -13.06
N ALA A 350 -16.52 -46.49 -13.38
CA ALA A 350 -16.10 -47.68 -14.13
C ALA A 350 -16.21 -48.99 -13.34
N ARG A 351 -16.45 -48.95 -12.02
CA ARG A 351 -16.55 -50.17 -11.19
C ARG A 351 -17.75 -51.01 -11.61
N PRO A 352 -17.60 -52.35 -11.73
CA PRO A 352 -18.70 -53.23 -12.16
C PRO A 352 -19.98 -53.10 -11.31
N ALA A 353 -19.82 -52.97 -9.99
CA ALA A 353 -20.96 -52.77 -9.08
C ALA A 353 -21.71 -51.46 -9.34
N PHE A 354 -21.01 -50.39 -9.75
CA PHE A 354 -21.63 -49.12 -10.06
C PHE A 354 -22.30 -49.13 -11.44
N GLN A 355 -21.67 -49.78 -12.43
CA GLN A 355 -22.27 -50.01 -13.75
C GLN A 355 -23.58 -50.82 -13.66
N ALA A 356 -23.67 -51.78 -12.74
CA ALA A 356 -24.91 -52.49 -12.45
C ALA A 356 -26.03 -51.58 -11.92
N ILE A 357 -25.69 -50.60 -11.07
CA ILE A 357 -26.64 -49.58 -10.59
C ILE A 357 -27.13 -48.72 -11.76
N LEU A 358 -26.23 -48.23 -12.63
CA LEU A 358 -26.61 -47.43 -13.80
C LEU A 358 -27.58 -48.21 -14.71
N LYS A 359 -27.25 -49.47 -15.02
CA LYS A 359 -28.11 -50.35 -15.83
C LYS A 359 -29.50 -50.56 -15.22
N LYS A 360 -29.58 -50.74 -13.90
CA LYS A 360 -30.86 -50.88 -13.17
C LYS A 360 -31.75 -49.65 -13.30
N HIS A 361 -31.14 -48.47 -13.41
CA HIS A 361 -31.84 -47.19 -13.59
C HIS A 361 -31.99 -46.78 -15.07
N SER A 362 -31.64 -47.64 -16.02
CA SER A 362 -31.64 -47.33 -17.47
C SER A 362 -30.79 -46.13 -17.85
N LEU A 363 -29.66 -45.95 -17.16
CA LEU A 363 -28.73 -44.84 -17.38
C LEU A 363 -27.54 -45.26 -18.26
N PRO A 364 -27.01 -44.37 -19.14
CA PRO A 364 -25.80 -44.62 -19.92
C PRO A 364 -24.59 -44.97 -19.05
N ALA A 365 -23.68 -45.81 -19.57
CA ALA A 365 -22.50 -46.26 -18.83
C ALA A 365 -21.53 -45.11 -18.47
N ASP A 366 -21.57 -44.03 -19.25
CA ASP A 366 -20.79 -42.81 -19.14
C ASP A 366 -21.56 -41.63 -18.50
N SER A 367 -22.69 -41.91 -17.82
CA SER A 367 -23.50 -40.89 -17.15
C SER A 367 -22.66 -39.95 -16.26
N PRO A 368 -22.82 -38.61 -16.36
CA PRO A 368 -21.99 -37.66 -15.64
C PRO A 368 -22.28 -37.70 -14.13
N LEU A 369 -21.28 -38.07 -13.34
CA LEU A 369 -21.44 -38.26 -11.90
C LEU A 369 -21.17 -36.99 -11.09
N LEU A 370 -21.86 -36.90 -9.96
CA LEU A 370 -21.55 -35.97 -8.87
C LEU A 370 -21.39 -36.77 -7.58
N LEU A 371 -20.38 -36.39 -6.80
CA LEU A 371 -20.22 -36.83 -5.42
C LEU A 371 -20.02 -35.62 -4.51
N SER A 372 -20.91 -35.44 -3.53
CA SER A 372 -20.84 -34.30 -2.59
C SER A 372 -20.05 -34.62 -1.32
N ALA A 373 -19.65 -33.57 -0.58
CA ALA A 373 -19.04 -33.64 0.74
C ALA A 373 -19.96 -34.23 1.83
N THR A 374 -21.26 -34.38 1.56
CA THR A 374 -22.19 -35.12 2.43
C THR A 374 -22.23 -36.62 2.10
N GLY A 375 -21.66 -37.03 0.95
CA GLY A 375 -21.66 -38.39 0.44
C GLY A 375 -22.80 -38.66 -0.54
N HIS A 376 -23.50 -37.62 -0.99
CA HIS A 376 -24.55 -37.76 -2.00
C HIS A 376 -23.92 -38.15 -3.33
N VAL A 377 -24.45 -39.20 -3.97
CA VAL A 377 -24.05 -39.64 -5.30
C VAL A 377 -25.26 -39.56 -6.22
N GLY A 378 -25.09 -38.93 -7.38
CA GLY A 378 -26.15 -38.84 -8.36
C GLY A 378 -25.63 -38.45 -9.74
N THR A 379 -26.55 -38.42 -10.68
CA THR A 379 -26.28 -38.05 -12.07
C THR A 379 -27.45 -37.29 -12.65
N ALA A 380 -27.17 -36.41 -13.60
CA ALA A 380 -28.21 -35.75 -14.38
C ALA A 380 -28.69 -36.69 -15.51
N SER A 381 -29.99 -36.68 -15.77
CA SER A 381 -30.62 -37.38 -16.88
C SER A 381 -31.52 -36.43 -17.66
N ASP A 382 -31.99 -36.84 -18.83
CA ASP A 382 -32.96 -36.08 -19.63
C ASP A 382 -34.28 -35.80 -18.88
N HIS A 383 -34.55 -36.54 -17.80
CA HIS A 383 -35.77 -36.46 -16.98
C HIS A 383 -35.50 -35.79 -15.62
N GLY A 384 -34.34 -35.15 -15.46
CA GLY A 384 -33.94 -34.47 -14.24
C GLY A 384 -32.90 -35.23 -13.42
N TRP A 385 -32.74 -34.83 -12.16
CA TRP A 385 -31.72 -35.35 -11.26
C TRP A 385 -32.08 -36.74 -10.71
N ILE A 386 -31.16 -37.71 -10.83
CA ILE A 386 -31.32 -39.06 -10.27
C ILE A 386 -30.36 -39.25 -9.10
N THR A 387 -30.91 -39.61 -7.94
CA THR A 387 -30.15 -39.90 -6.72
C THR A 387 -29.82 -41.38 -6.63
N LEU A 388 -28.53 -41.71 -6.50
CA LEU A 388 -28.01 -43.08 -6.47
C LEU A 388 -27.42 -43.47 -5.10
N THR A 389 -27.41 -42.55 -4.13
CA THR A 389 -26.74 -42.69 -2.82
C THR A 389 -27.12 -43.97 -2.08
N ALA A 390 -28.41 -44.29 -1.95
CA ALA A 390 -28.86 -45.46 -1.18
C ALA A 390 -28.42 -46.79 -1.84
N GLU A 391 -28.41 -46.86 -3.17
CA GLU A 391 -27.94 -48.06 -3.90
C GLU A 391 -26.42 -48.21 -3.79
N VAL A 392 -25.68 -47.09 -3.86
CA VAL A 392 -24.23 -47.07 -3.61
C VAL A 392 -23.90 -47.57 -2.20
N GLU A 393 -24.67 -47.19 -1.19
CA GLU A 393 -24.45 -47.59 0.20
C GLU A 393 -24.72 -49.07 0.47
N LYS A 394 -25.59 -49.71 -0.32
CA LYS A 394 -25.86 -51.16 -0.23
C LYS A 394 -24.66 -52.01 -0.66
N HIS A 395 -23.74 -51.46 -1.46
CA HIS A 395 -22.52 -52.15 -1.87
C HIS A 395 -21.33 -51.71 -1.01
N ALA A 396 -20.83 -52.62 -0.16
CA ALA A 396 -19.74 -52.32 0.79
C ALA A 396 -18.49 -51.69 0.14
N SER A 397 -18.06 -52.20 -1.03
CA SER A 397 -16.88 -51.69 -1.73
C SER A 397 -17.09 -50.29 -2.33
N LEU A 398 -18.30 -49.98 -2.83
CA LEU A 398 -18.64 -48.64 -3.33
C LEU A 398 -18.79 -47.66 -2.18
N LYS A 399 -19.39 -48.09 -1.06
CA LYS A 399 -19.52 -47.28 0.16
C LYS A 399 -18.16 -46.83 0.68
N ILE A 400 -17.20 -47.75 0.84
CA ILE A 400 -15.83 -47.42 1.28
C ILE A 400 -15.16 -46.41 0.34
N TYR A 401 -15.29 -46.61 -0.98
CA TYR A 401 -14.70 -45.69 -1.95
C TYR A 401 -15.35 -44.30 -1.89
N ARG A 402 -16.68 -44.26 -1.83
CA ARG A 402 -17.46 -43.02 -1.68
C ARG A 402 -17.12 -42.29 -0.38
N ASP A 403 -16.93 -43.00 0.72
CA ASP A 403 -16.50 -42.44 2.00
C ASP A 403 -15.14 -41.74 1.90
N ARG A 404 -14.18 -42.35 1.19
CA ARG A 404 -12.89 -41.69 0.89
C ARG A 404 -13.07 -40.43 0.04
N LEU A 405 -13.87 -40.51 -1.03
CA LEU A 405 -14.09 -39.37 -1.92
C LEU A 405 -14.88 -38.23 -1.25
N LYS A 406 -15.79 -38.56 -0.33
CA LYS A 406 -16.55 -37.59 0.45
C LYS A 406 -15.62 -36.68 1.28
N VAL A 407 -14.57 -37.26 1.87
CA VAL A 407 -13.57 -36.48 2.63
C VAL A 407 -12.81 -35.54 1.70
N LYS A 408 -12.30 -36.05 0.57
CA LYS A 408 -11.63 -35.22 -0.45
C LYS A 408 -12.53 -34.11 -1.01
N ALA A 409 -13.81 -34.41 -1.26
CA ALA A 409 -14.78 -33.43 -1.75
C ALA A 409 -15.04 -32.32 -0.71
N ARG A 410 -14.95 -32.62 0.59
CA ARG A 410 -15.02 -31.64 1.67
C ARG A 410 -13.80 -30.73 1.69
N GLU A 411 -12.61 -31.28 1.51
CA GLU A 411 -11.37 -30.51 1.40
C GLU A 411 -11.39 -29.58 0.16
N ALA A 412 -11.98 -30.06 -0.93
CA ALA A 412 -12.22 -29.28 -2.15
C ALA A 412 -13.42 -28.31 -2.08
N GLY A 413 -13.97 -28.07 -0.88
CA GLY A 413 -14.99 -27.04 -0.63
C GLY A 413 -16.44 -27.42 -0.99
N GLY A 414 -16.74 -28.65 -1.42
CA GLY A 414 -18.14 -28.98 -1.71
C GLY A 414 -18.40 -30.32 -2.40
N ALA A 415 -18.05 -30.44 -3.68
CA ALA A 415 -18.41 -31.61 -4.46
C ALA A 415 -17.42 -31.83 -5.61
N PHE A 416 -17.29 -33.08 -6.04
CA PHE A 416 -16.70 -33.41 -7.34
C PHE A 416 -17.81 -33.62 -8.36
N ARG A 417 -17.60 -33.11 -9.57
CA ARG A 417 -18.51 -33.23 -10.70
C ARG A 417 -17.73 -33.74 -11.90
N ALA A 418 -18.36 -34.55 -12.76
CA ALA A 418 -17.76 -34.99 -14.01
C ALA A 418 -17.32 -33.80 -14.90
N SER A 419 -18.05 -32.68 -14.85
CA SER A 419 -17.72 -31.46 -15.59
C SER A 419 -16.46 -30.74 -15.08
N GLY A 420 -16.00 -30.99 -13.85
CA GLY A 420 -14.92 -30.25 -13.21
C GLY A 420 -15.31 -28.84 -12.72
N LYS A 421 -16.52 -28.36 -13.07
CA LYS A 421 -17.02 -27.06 -12.65
C LYS A 421 -17.35 -27.03 -11.16
N VAL A 422 -17.11 -25.88 -10.54
CA VAL A 422 -17.40 -25.59 -9.13
C VAL A 422 -18.50 -24.54 -9.04
N THR A 423 -19.22 -24.47 -7.93
CA THR A 423 -20.11 -23.33 -7.69
C THR A 423 -19.34 -22.20 -7.01
N LEU A 424 -19.81 -20.95 -7.12
CA LEU A 424 -19.20 -19.82 -6.41
C LEU A 424 -19.14 -20.08 -4.89
N GLY A 425 -20.16 -20.71 -4.33
CA GLY A 425 -20.19 -21.15 -2.93
C GLY A 425 -19.13 -22.19 -2.61
N GLN A 426 -18.80 -23.09 -3.55
CA GLN A 426 -17.69 -24.04 -3.38
C GLN A 426 -16.33 -23.34 -3.40
N MET A 427 -16.11 -22.38 -4.30
CA MET A 427 -14.88 -21.57 -4.31
C MET A 427 -14.69 -20.83 -2.98
N LEU A 428 -15.75 -20.16 -2.49
CA LEU A 428 -15.72 -19.46 -1.20
C LEU A 428 -15.35 -20.40 -0.04
N ARG A 429 -15.93 -21.62 -0.01
CA ARG A 429 -15.59 -22.62 1.03
C ARG A 429 -14.16 -23.11 0.92
N PHE A 430 -13.66 -23.39 -0.29
CA PHE A 430 -12.30 -23.86 -0.51
C PHE A 430 -11.25 -22.85 -0.02
N TYR A 431 -11.43 -21.58 -0.39
CA TYR A 431 -10.55 -20.49 0.04
C TYR A 431 -10.82 -20.00 1.48
N LYS A 432 -11.73 -20.65 2.21
CA LYS A 432 -12.13 -20.31 3.59
C LYS A 432 -12.63 -18.86 3.72
N LEU A 433 -13.32 -18.38 2.68
CA LEU A 433 -13.91 -17.06 2.60
C LEU A 433 -15.36 -17.09 3.14
N PRO A 434 -15.91 -15.95 3.62
CA PRO A 434 -17.29 -15.85 4.04
C PRO A 434 -18.28 -16.21 2.92
N LEU A 435 -19.41 -16.84 3.27
CA LEU A 435 -20.53 -17.11 2.37
C LEU A 435 -21.61 -16.03 2.58
N PRO A 436 -21.62 -14.94 1.81
CA PRO A 436 -22.58 -13.86 2.02
C PRO A 436 -23.99 -14.29 1.60
N GLY A 437 -24.97 -14.16 2.51
CA GLY A 437 -26.37 -14.45 2.23
C GLY A 437 -27.13 -13.27 1.61
N THR A 438 -26.63 -12.04 1.78
CA THR A 438 -27.27 -10.80 1.31
C THR A 438 -26.30 -9.90 0.55
N VAL A 439 -26.85 -9.01 -0.29
CA VAL A 439 -26.10 -7.97 -1.04
C VAL A 439 -25.21 -7.13 -0.11
N GLU A 440 -25.71 -6.70 1.04
CA GLU A 440 -24.92 -5.94 2.01
C GLU A 440 -23.69 -6.72 2.51
N GLN A 441 -23.86 -8.00 2.84
CA GLN A 441 -22.76 -8.85 3.30
C GLN A 441 -21.71 -9.05 2.20
N ALA A 442 -22.14 -9.27 0.95
CA ALA A 442 -21.22 -9.43 -0.17
C ALA A 442 -20.47 -8.14 -0.50
N LEU A 443 -21.14 -6.98 -0.53
CA LEU A 443 -20.48 -5.70 -0.76
C LEU A 443 -19.50 -5.35 0.39
N GLY A 444 -19.85 -5.70 1.63
CA GLY A 444 -18.94 -5.60 2.77
C GLY A 444 -17.70 -6.47 2.60
N PHE A 445 -17.86 -7.71 2.13
CA PHE A 445 -16.74 -8.60 1.82
C PHE A 445 -15.88 -8.08 0.65
N VAL A 446 -16.50 -7.70 -0.46
CA VAL A 446 -15.86 -7.10 -1.65
C VAL A 446 -15.00 -5.89 -1.31
N LYS A 447 -15.41 -5.09 -0.33
CA LYS A 447 -14.64 -3.94 0.12
C LYS A 447 -13.33 -4.33 0.80
N TRP A 448 -13.34 -5.40 1.61
CA TRP A 448 -12.24 -5.77 2.49
C TRP A 448 -11.30 -6.81 1.91
N ASP A 449 -11.81 -7.72 1.10
CA ASP A 449 -11.02 -8.83 0.57
C ASP A 449 -9.92 -8.45 -0.44
N PRO A 450 -9.91 -7.27 -1.09
CA PRO A 450 -8.75 -6.81 -1.86
C PRO A 450 -7.42 -6.90 -1.10
N ILE A 451 -7.43 -6.87 0.24
CA ILE A 451 -6.22 -7.10 1.06
C ILE A 451 -5.57 -8.47 0.83
N ASN A 452 -6.33 -9.47 0.38
CA ASN A 452 -5.86 -10.83 0.10
C ASN A 452 -5.41 -11.01 -1.37
N LEU A 453 -5.58 -10.00 -2.23
CA LEU A 453 -5.26 -10.08 -3.66
C LEU A 453 -3.82 -9.66 -4.00
N HIS A 454 -2.92 -9.88 -3.05
CA HIS A 454 -1.49 -9.61 -3.21
C HIS A 454 -0.72 -10.93 -3.23
N MET A 455 0.12 -11.09 -4.25
CA MET A 455 1.18 -12.10 -4.22
C MET A 455 2.08 -11.80 -3.02
N ARG A 456 2.45 -12.83 -2.25
CA ARG A 456 3.29 -12.68 -1.06
C ARG A 456 4.77 -12.77 -1.46
N PRO A 457 5.50 -11.66 -1.57
CA PRO A 457 6.96 -11.72 -1.65
C PRO A 457 7.51 -12.26 -0.33
N GLY A 458 8.04 -13.49 -0.37
CA GLY A 458 8.47 -14.21 0.85
C GLY A 458 9.49 -13.46 1.71
N HIS A 459 10.31 -12.59 1.11
CA HIS A 459 11.34 -11.81 1.82
C HIS A 459 10.78 -10.61 2.60
N MET A 460 9.57 -10.12 2.30
CA MET A 460 8.99 -8.96 3.00
C MET A 460 8.53 -9.30 4.42
N ASN A 461 8.49 -10.57 4.84
CA ASN A 461 8.30 -10.91 6.25
C ASN A 461 9.65 -10.91 6.99
N HIS A 462 10.26 -9.74 7.19
CA HIS A 462 11.60 -9.61 7.76
C HIS A 462 11.73 -10.22 9.17
N TRP A 463 10.63 -10.24 9.94
CA TRP A 463 10.61 -10.68 11.34
C TRP A 463 10.20 -12.16 11.51
N TYR A 464 10.10 -12.93 10.42
CA TYR A 464 9.56 -14.30 10.43
C TYR A 464 10.14 -15.19 11.55
N LEU A 465 11.47 -15.24 11.72
CA LEU A 465 12.13 -16.10 12.72
C LEU A 465 12.18 -15.50 14.13
N LEU A 466 12.00 -14.18 14.26
CA LEU A 466 11.98 -13.51 15.57
C LEU A 466 10.58 -13.47 16.18
N GLY A 467 9.56 -13.81 15.37
CA GLY A 467 8.15 -13.65 15.71
C GLY A 467 7.69 -12.22 15.43
N GLN A 468 6.47 -12.06 14.94
CA GLN A 468 5.87 -10.73 14.89
C GLN A 468 5.60 -10.26 16.33
N PRO A 469 6.00 -9.03 16.69
CA PRO A 469 5.83 -8.56 18.05
C PRO A 469 4.36 -8.62 18.49
N GLY A 470 4.11 -9.14 19.70
CA GLY A 470 2.76 -9.32 20.24
C GLY A 470 2.04 -10.60 19.78
N LYS A 471 2.70 -11.51 19.05
CA LYS A 471 2.13 -12.83 18.68
C LYS A 471 2.83 -14.00 19.35
N GLN A 472 2.05 -15.03 19.66
CA GLN A 472 2.57 -16.36 20.00
C GLN A 472 2.77 -17.20 18.73
N THR A 473 3.73 -16.82 17.90
CA THR A 473 4.18 -17.65 16.75
C THR A 473 5.43 -18.43 17.11
N GLU A 474 5.68 -19.54 16.43
CA GLU A 474 7.00 -20.18 16.45
C GLU A 474 8.07 -19.13 16.11
N ARG A 475 9.05 -18.99 17.00
CA ARG A 475 10.16 -18.04 16.92
C ARG A 475 11.41 -18.73 17.46
N PHE A 476 12.57 -18.13 17.22
CA PHE A 476 13.81 -18.64 17.80
C PHE A 476 13.72 -18.78 19.32
N THR A 477 14.29 -19.87 19.83
CA THR A 477 14.59 -20.00 21.24
C THR A 477 15.70 -19.02 21.63
N ALA A 478 15.88 -18.79 22.94
CA ALA A 478 16.97 -17.95 23.44
C ALA A 478 18.34 -18.47 22.98
N GLU A 479 18.52 -19.80 22.95
CA GLU A 479 19.76 -20.43 22.47
C GLU A 479 19.98 -20.17 20.97
N GLN A 480 18.94 -20.36 20.13
CA GLN A 480 19.04 -20.11 18.69
C GLN A 480 19.36 -18.64 18.41
N ARG A 481 18.72 -17.71 19.13
CA ARG A 481 19.00 -16.27 19.03
C ARG A 481 20.46 -15.96 19.36
N GLN A 482 20.96 -16.47 20.49
CA GLN A 482 22.34 -16.26 20.89
C GLN A 482 23.31 -16.85 19.85
N GLN A 483 22.99 -18.02 19.29
CA GLN A 483 23.79 -18.65 18.24
C GLN A 483 23.87 -17.80 16.96
N VAL A 484 22.78 -17.11 16.55
CA VAL A 484 22.82 -16.15 15.44
C VAL A 484 23.73 -14.97 15.77
N ILE A 485 23.60 -14.40 16.98
CA ILE A 485 24.41 -13.26 17.43
C ILE A 485 25.89 -13.62 17.43
N ASP A 486 26.27 -14.73 18.07
CA ASP A 486 27.66 -15.17 18.20
C ASP A 486 28.27 -15.47 16.82
N THR A 487 27.51 -16.11 15.93
CA THR A 487 27.98 -16.42 14.58
C THR A 487 28.17 -15.16 13.75
N THR A 488 27.26 -14.20 13.86
CA THR A 488 27.36 -12.91 13.19
C THR A 488 28.56 -12.10 13.68
N GLN A 489 28.80 -12.06 14.99
CA GLN A 489 29.94 -11.38 15.59
C GLN A 489 31.27 -12.03 15.19
N ALA A 490 31.34 -13.36 15.15
CA ALA A 490 32.53 -14.09 14.73
C ALA A 490 32.83 -13.94 13.23
N PHE A 491 31.80 -13.70 12.42
CA PHE A 491 31.93 -13.50 10.97
C PHE A 491 32.50 -12.12 10.60
N LEU A 492 32.20 -11.09 11.39
CA LEU A 492 32.66 -9.72 11.12
C LEU A 492 34.15 -9.55 11.45
N PRO A 493 34.96 -8.97 10.54
CA PRO A 493 36.31 -8.52 10.87
C PRO A 493 36.32 -7.53 12.05
N LYS A 494 37.41 -7.50 12.82
CA LYS A 494 37.52 -6.68 14.05
C LYS A 494 37.20 -5.19 13.88
N ASP A 495 37.50 -4.63 12.71
CA ASP A 495 37.29 -3.20 12.39
C ASP A 495 36.24 -3.02 11.26
N ALA A 496 35.36 -4.00 11.07
CA ALA A 496 34.34 -3.93 10.02
C ALA A 496 33.28 -2.87 10.33
N ALA A 497 32.70 -2.33 9.27
CA ALA A 497 31.47 -1.55 9.36
C ALA A 497 30.33 -2.41 9.98
N PRO A 498 29.28 -1.77 10.53
CA PRO A 498 28.10 -2.49 11.00
C PRO A 498 27.56 -3.49 9.96
N LEU A 499 26.97 -4.60 10.41
CA LEU A 499 26.63 -5.74 9.53
C LEU A 499 25.87 -5.31 8.26
N ILE A 500 24.85 -4.47 8.38
CA ILE A 500 24.08 -4.01 7.23
C ILE A 500 24.96 -3.32 6.17
N ASP A 501 25.92 -2.50 6.58
CA ASP A 501 26.83 -1.82 5.67
C ASP A 501 27.86 -2.79 5.08
N TYR A 502 28.38 -3.70 5.92
CA TYR A 502 29.33 -4.72 5.49
C TYR A 502 28.72 -5.66 4.43
N LEU A 503 27.47 -6.06 4.60
CA LEU A 503 26.75 -6.92 3.64
C LEU A 503 26.25 -6.17 2.40
N SER A 504 26.13 -4.83 2.46
CA SER A 504 25.69 -3.99 1.34
C SER A 504 26.80 -3.68 0.33
N GLU A 505 28.03 -4.13 0.54
CA GLU A 505 29.11 -3.90 -0.42
C GLU A 505 28.76 -4.48 -1.79
N GLY A 506 28.85 -3.64 -2.83
CA GLY A 506 28.44 -3.98 -4.20
C GLY A 506 26.98 -3.69 -4.53
N VAL A 507 26.19 -3.18 -3.59
CA VAL A 507 24.83 -2.68 -3.83
C VAL A 507 24.84 -1.15 -3.87
N ASP A 508 24.18 -0.55 -4.86
CA ASP A 508 24.03 0.91 -4.92
C ASP A 508 23.03 1.40 -3.86
N THR A 509 23.57 1.91 -2.75
CA THR A 509 22.80 2.50 -1.66
C THR A 509 23.03 4.01 -1.50
N ASP A 510 23.86 4.62 -2.36
CA ASP A 510 24.16 6.06 -2.35
C ASP A 510 23.10 6.85 -3.13
N LEU A 511 21.83 6.58 -2.81
CA LEU A 511 20.65 7.15 -3.45
C LEU A 511 20.06 8.31 -2.65
N PRO A 512 19.34 9.26 -3.29
CA PRO A 512 18.52 10.23 -2.58
C PRO A 512 17.55 9.55 -1.60
N LEU A 513 17.33 10.14 -0.43
CA LEU A 513 16.54 9.53 0.66
C LEU A 513 15.16 9.02 0.21
N ALA A 514 14.47 9.75 -0.67
CA ALA A 514 13.17 9.35 -1.21
C ALA A 514 13.27 8.06 -2.05
N SER A 515 14.30 7.96 -2.89
CA SER A 515 14.59 6.76 -3.71
C SER A 515 15.03 5.59 -2.84
N LEU A 516 15.94 5.83 -1.89
CA LEU A 516 16.41 4.81 -0.94
C LEU A 516 15.23 4.21 -0.16
N SER A 517 14.35 5.07 0.37
CA SER A 517 13.17 4.65 1.14
C SER A 517 12.16 3.89 0.28
N ALA A 518 11.90 4.36 -0.94
CA ALA A 518 10.98 3.71 -1.86
C ALA A 518 11.49 2.34 -2.36
N ASN A 519 12.81 2.20 -2.48
CA ASN A 519 13.48 0.99 -2.94
C ASN A 519 13.89 0.06 -1.78
N ALA A 520 13.52 0.35 -0.53
CA ALA A 520 14.09 -0.33 0.63
C ALA A 520 13.92 -1.87 0.59
N ASP A 521 12.71 -2.38 0.35
CA ASP A 521 12.47 -3.84 0.26
C ASP A 521 13.25 -4.46 -0.93
N TYR A 522 13.35 -3.74 -2.05
CA TYR A 522 14.13 -4.16 -3.22
C TYR A 522 15.62 -4.28 -2.91
N LEU A 523 16.19 -3.24 -2.29
CA LEU A 523 17.60 -3.17 -1.91
C LEU A 523 17.96 -4.18 -0.83
N ILE A 524 17.07 -4.41 0.15
CA ILE A 524 17.22 -5.51 1.12
C ILE A 524 17.32 -6.84 0.38
N GLY A 525 16.44 -7.11 -0.59
CA GLY A 525 16.54 -8.28 -1.46
C GLY A 525 17.88 -8.40 -2.18
N ARG A 526 18.44 -7.28 -2.68
CA ARG A 526 19.79 -7.27 -3.30
C ARG A 526 20.90 -7.54 -2.29
N ILE A 527 20.81 -7.00 -1.07
CA ILE A 527 21.78 -7.24 0.00
C ILE A 527 21.84 -8.73 0.34
N LEU A 528 20.69 -9.42 0.39
CA LEU A 528 20.65 -10.85 0.74
C LEU A 528 21.41 -11.74 -0.24
N ILE A 529 21.56 -11.33 -1.50
CA ILE A 529 22.26 -12.10 -2.54
C ILE A 529 23.73 -11.68 -2.75
N THR A 530 24.27 -10.76 -1.95
CA THR A 530 25.70 -10.43 -2.04
C THR A 530 26.56 -11.60 -1.58
N GLN A 531 27.80 -11.67 -2.07
CA GLN A 531 28.73 -12.74 -1.71
C GLN A 531 28.94 -12.84 -0.19
N ARG A 532 29.04 -11.70 0.50
CA ARG A 532 29.19 -11.66 1.96
C ARG A 532 27.95 -12.17 2.68
N ALA A 533 26.75 -11.81 2.19
CA ALA A 533 25.50 -12.27 2.77
C ALA A 533 25.34 -13.79 2.58
N GLN A 534 25.62 -14.32 1.38
CA GLN A 534 25.56 -15.76 1.16
C GLN A 534 26.54 -16.54 2.05
N ALA A 535 27.78 -16.03 2.21
CA ALA A 535 28.77 -16.64 3.10
C ALA A 535 28.30 -16.70 4.57
N LEU A 536 27.78 -15.59 5.11
CA LEU A 536 27.20 -15.58 6.46
C LEU A 536 25.98 -16.51 6.55
N GLY A 537 25.11 -16.48 5.55
CA GLY A 537 23.90 -17.29 5.48
C GLY A 537 24.21 -18.79 5.53
N ASN A 538 25.26 -19.23 4.83
CA ASN A 538 25.74 -20.62 4.85
C ASN A 538 26.25 -21.01 6.24
N GLN A 539 27.06 -20.17 6.90
CA GLN A 539 27.51 -20.43 8.28
C GLN A 539 26.34 -20.51 9.29
N LEU A 540 25.32 -19.67 9.12
CA LEU A 540 24.12 -19.71 9.94
C LEU A 540 23.29 -20.98 9.70
N LEU A 541 23.14 -21.39 8.44
CA LEU A 541 22.45 -22.63 8.08
C LEU A 541 23.13 -23.84 8.72
N GLU A 542 24.45 -23.99 8.58
CA GLU A 542 25.21 -25.10 9.17
C GLU A 542 24.98 -25.23 10.69
N LYS A 543 24.91 -24.08 11.38
CA LYS A 543 24.77 -24.01 12.82
C LYS A 543 23.34 -24.23 13.33
N ILE A 544 22.33 -23.71 12.62
CA ILE A 544 20.95 -23.62 13.11
C ILE A 544 20.01 -24.59 12.38
N ALA A 545 20.20 -24.79 11.08
CA ALA A 545 19.32 -25.58 10.21
C ALA A 545 20.13 -26.70 9.53
N ARG A 546 20.32 -27.83 10.24
CA ARG A 546 21.12 -28.97 9.75
C ARG A 546 20.74 -29.39 8.31
N PRO A 547 21.72 -29.77 7.46
CA PRO A 547 21.48 -30.01 6.04
C PRO A 547 20.79 -31.37 5.79
N ALA A 548 19.52 -31.33 5.36
CA ALA A 548 18.78 -32.42 4.71
C ALA A 548 17.47 -31.90 4.06
N GLN A 549 17.49 -30.73 3.42
CA GLN A 549 16.29 -30.08 2.87
C GLN A 549 16.41 -29.83 1.36
N PRO A 550 15.30 -29.81 0.61
CA PRO A 550 15.29 -29.36 -0.78
C PRO A 550 15.91 -27.96 -0.94
N LYS A 551 16.57 -27.70 -2.07
CA LYS A 551 17.28 -26.43 -2.36
C LYS A 551 16.42 -25.17 -2.15
N GLU A 552 15.13 -25.21 -2.49
CA GLU A 552 14.22 -24.07 -2.26
C GLU A 552 14.08 -23.71 -0.76
N LEU A 553 13.97 -24.72 0.10
CA LEU A 553 13.85 -24.49 1.54
C LEU A 553 15.16 -23.96 2.12
N LEU A 554 16.31 -24.40 1.58
CA LEU A 554 17.61 -23.84 1.95
C LEU A 554 17.69 -22.35 1.59
N ALA A 555 17.34 -21.97 0.36
CA ALA A 555 17.31 -20.57 -0.07
C ALA A 555 16.40 -19.71 0.81
N THR A 556 15.17 -20.20 1.07
CA THR A 556 14.19 -19.51 1.92
C THR A 556 14.68 -19.35 3.35
N ASN A 557 15.28 -20.40 3.92
CA ASN A 557 15.81 -20.36 5.28
C ASN A 557 17.05 -19.48 5.37
N ARG A 558 17.91 -19.43 4.33
CA ARG A 558 19.04 -18.51 4.25
C ARG A 558 18.59 -17.07 4.32
N ASP A 559 17.63 -16.68 3.46
CA ASP A 559 17.07 -15.32 3.44
C ASP A 559 16.51 -14.93 4.81
N ARG A 560 15.74 -15.84 5.45
CA ARG A 560 15.15 -15.62 6.77
C ARG A 560 16.21 -15.50 7.88
N LEU A 561 17.25 -16.33 7.85
CA LEU A 561 18.36 -16.30 8.80
C LEU A 561 19.16 -15.01 8.67
N LEU A 562 19.41 -14.55 7.44
CA LEU A 562 20.09 -13.28 7.18
C LEU A 562 19.28 -12.08 7.65
N LEU A 563 17.97 -12.07 7.39
CA LEU A 563 17.07 -11.02 7.90
C LEU A 563 17.05 -11.00 9.44
N ALA A 564 17.02 -12.17 10.08
CA ALA A 564 17.15 -12.27 11.54
C ALA A 564 18.51 -11.76 12.03
N ALA A 565 19.62 -12.14 11.39
CA ALA A 565 20.96 -11.67 11.74
C ALA A 565 21.10 -10.15 11.61
N LEU A 566 20.56 -9.55 10.53
CA LEU A 566 20.49 -8.10 10.35
C LEU A 566 19.72 -7.43 11.48
N LEU A 567 18.52 -7.92 11.80
CA LEU A 567 17.70 -7.37 12.89
C LEU A 567 18.38 -7.50 14.25
N LEU A 568 18.97 -8.65 14.56
CA LEU A 568 19.66 -8.92 15.83
C LEU A 568 20.97 -8.13 15.98
N SER A 569 21.66 -7.86 14.86
CA SER A 569 22.84 -6.99 14.85
C SER A 569 22.49 -5.53 15.08
N LEU A 570 21.28 -5.08 14.72
CA LEU A 570 20.80 -3.72 14.97
C LEU A 570 20.23 -3.58 16.39
N ASP A 571 19.43 -4.57 16.81
CA ASP A 571 18.81 -4.61 18.12
C ASP A 571 18.84 -6.06 18.67
N PRO A 572 19.75 -6.36 19.60
CA PRO A 572 19.85 -7.67 20.24
C PRO A 572 18.61 -8.09 21.03
N LYS A 573 17.59 -7.23 21.20
CA LYS A 573 16.27 -7.52 21.81
C LYS A 573 15.10 -7.50 20.81
N ALA A 574 15.37 -7.34 19.50
CA ALA A 574 14.36 -7.46 18.44
C ALA A 574 13.55 -8.76 18.56
N GLY A 575 12.22 -8.65 18.73
CA GLY A 575 11.29 -9.79 18.85
C GLY A 575 10.94 -10.16 20.29
N GLU A 576 11.68 -9.62 21.27
CA GLU A 576 11.38 -9.74 22.70
C GLU A 576 10.57 -8.54 23.20
N GLN A 577 10.79 -7.36 22.60
CA GLN A 577 10.06 -6.13 22.89
C GLN A 577 9.17 -5.75 21.70
N SER A 578 7.93 -5.33 21.97
CA SER A 578 6.93 -5.04 20.94
C SER A 578 6.73 -3.56 20.61
N GLU A 579 7.37 -2.67 21.36
CA GLU A 579 7.15 -1.23 21.26
C GLU A 579 8.47 -0.43 21.19
N GLN A 580 9.61 -1.10 21.12
CA GLN A 580 10.92 -0.45 21.12
C GLN A 580 11.73 -0.82 19.89
N ILE A 581 12.51 0.15 19.41
CA ILE A 581 13.59 -0.07 18.45
C ILE A 581 14.87 0.51 19.07
N ILE A 582 15.91 -0.32 19.22
CA ILE A 582 17.22 0.09 19.76
C ILE A 582 17.07 0.83 21.10
N GLY A 583 16.23 0.30 21.98
CA GLY A 583 15.94 0.87 23.31
C GLY A 583 15.09 2.15 23.33
N GLN A 584 14.68 2.69 22.18
CA GLN A 584 13.75 3.82 22.11
C GLN A 584 12.32 3.34 21.87
N ALA A 585 11.40 3.75 22.73
CA ALA A 585 9.98 3.44 22.57
C ALA A 585 9.36 4.21 21.41
N VAL A 586 8.68 3.52 20.48
CA VAL A 586 8.00 4.16 19.35
C VAL A 586 6.75 4.92 19.78
N ASN A 587 6.27 4.67 21.01
CA ASN A 587 5.17 5.36 21.65
C ASN A 587 5.62 6.40 22.69
N ASP A 588 6.89 6.83 22.66
CA ASP A 588 7.43 7.85 23.55
C ASP A 588 6.67 9.18 23.44
N SER A 589 6.53 9.88 24.59
CA SER A 589 5.83 11.14 24.72
C SER A 589 6.37 12.27 23.82
N PHE A 590 7.65 12.19 23.45
CA PHE A 590 8.31 13.08 22.51
C PHE A 590 7.66 13.06 21.12
N TYR A 591 7.04 11.95 20.71
CA TYR A 591 6.42 11.79 19.39
C TYR A 591 4.92 12.12 19.35
N TRP A 592 4.27 12.28 20.50
CA TRP A 592 2.81 12.43 20.54
C TRP A 592 2.35 13.73 19.89
N GLY A 593 1.55 13.62 18.83
CA GLY A 593 1.06 14.75 18.04
C GLY A 593 2.00 15.22 16.93
N GLU A 594 3.19 14.63 16.81
CA GLU A 594 4.10 14.92 15.71
C GLU A 594 3.62 14.32 14.38
N ARG A 595 4.23 14.77 13.28
CA ARG A 595 3.97 14.24 11.94
C ARG A 595 4.75 12.93 11.73
N TYR A 596 4.17 11.99 10.99
CA TYR A 596 4.83 10.72 10.65
C TYR A 596 6.25 10.89 10.07
N ALA A 597 6.42 11.86 9.15
CA ALA A 597 7.72 12.15 8.57
C ALA A 597 8.74 12.68 9.59
N GLU A 598 8.31 13.48 10.56
CA GLU A 598 9.19 13.99 11.62
C GLU A 598 9.58 12.87 12.59
N VAL A 599 8.62 12.04 13.02
CA VAL A 599 8.90 10.87 13.85
C VAL A 599 9.89 9.96 13.13
N ARG A 600 9.66 9.65 11.84
CA ARG A 600 10.61 8.84 11.05
C ARG A 600 12.00 9.48 10.99
N ARG A 601 12.09 10.80 10.77
CA ARG A 601 13.37 11.53 10.75
C ARG A 601 14.12 11.38 12.08
N PHE A 602 13.43 11.45 13.22
CA PHE A 602 14.05 11.25 14.53
C PHE A 602 14.52 9.80 14.74
N LEU A 603 13.72 8.81 14.32
CA LEU A 603 14.11 7.40 14.42
C LEU A 603 15.36 7.09 13.58
N ASP A 604 15.45 7.64 12.36
CA ASP A 604 16.64 7.49 11.49
C ASP A 604 17.90 8.18 12.07
N GLN A 605 17.75 9.11 13.02
CA GLN A 605 18.84 9.90 13.62
C GLN A 605 19.22 9.44 15.04
N GLN A 606 18.71 8.30 15.49
CA GLN A 606 19.03 7.73 16.80
C GLN A 606 20.54 7.49 16.97
N PHE A 607 21.02 7.67 18.21
CA PHE A 607 22.43 7.45 18.55
C PHE A 607 22.90 6.01 18.24
N GLY A 608 22.05 5.00 18.48
CA GLY A 608 22.37 3.61 18.16
C GLY A 608 22.57 3.33 16.66
N LEU A 609 22.11 4.24 15.78
CA LEU A 609 22.34 4.18 14.34
C LEU A 609 23.49 5.09 13.88
N ALA A 610 24.19 5.78 14.79
CA ALA A 610 25.15 6.84 14.43
C ALA A 610 26.23 6.37 13.45
N LEU A 611 26.76 5.16 13.65
CA LEU A 611 27.85 4.54 12.87
C LEU A 611 27.38 3.85 11.59
N ILE A 612 26.07 3.67 11.39
CA ILE A 612 25.53 2.97 10.23
C ILE A 612 25.44 3.95 9.06
N LYS A 613 26.00 3.61 7.89
CA LYS A 613 25.83 4.39 6.65
C LYS A 613 24.39 4.26 6.16
N ASN A 614 23.85 3.05 6.08
CA ASN A 614 22.52 2.74 5.55
C ASN A 614 21.39 2.85 6.59
N LYS A 615 21.32 3.97 7.33
CA LYS A 615 20.38 4.15 8.48
C LYS A 615 18.93 3.92 8.09
N SER A 616 18.47 4.49 6.96
CA SER A 616 17.08 4.35 6.55
C SER A 616 16.68 2.92 6.19
N LEU A 617 17.61 2.09 5.68
CA LEU A 617 17.37 0.66 5.46
C LEU A 617 17.34 -0.11 6.79
N ALA A 618 18.23 0.22 7.73
CA ALA A 618 18.22 -0.35 9.08
C ALA A 618 16.90 -0.02 9.81
N THR A 619 16.47 1.23 9.81
CA THR A 619 15.19 1.64 10.39
C THR A 619 14.01 1.00 9.67
N HIS A 620 14.08 0.80 8.34
CA HIS A 620 13.03 0.09 7.59
C HIS A 620 12.86 -1.35 8.07
N LEU A 621 13.96 -2.08 8.26
CA LEU A 621 13.93 -3.44 8.82
C LEU A 621 13.29 -3.46 10.21
N LEU A 622 13.72 -2.56 11.11
CA LEU A 622 13.19 -2.48 12.48
C LEU A 622 11.69 -2.14 12.51
N LEU A 623 11.27 -1.12 11.75
CA LEU A 623 9.87 -0.68 11.69
C LEU A 623 8.97 -1.70 11.01
N SER A 624 9.48 -2.51 10.09
CA SER A 624 8.65 -3.50 9.36
C SER A 624 7.96 -4.52 10.26
N GLY A 625 8.47 -4.75 11.47
CA GLY A 625 7.82 -5.57 12.50
C GLY A 625 7.12 -4.76 13.59
N ILE A 626 7.74 -3.69 14.10
CA ILE A 626 7.28 -2.96 15.30
C ILE A 626 6.19 -1.92 14.97
N ALA A 627 6.39 -1.16 13.91
CA ALA A 627 5.48 -0.09 13.51
C ALA A 627 5.39 0.02 11.98
N PRO A 628 4.86 -1.03 11.31
CA PRO A 628 4.82 -1.13 9.85
C PRO A 628 4.04 0.01 9.19
N GLU A 629 3.20 0.73 9.94
CA GLU A 629 2.49 1.89 9.44
C GLU A 629 3.40 3.07 9.05
N PHE A 630 4.64 3.13 9.55
CA PHE A 630 5.64 4.12 9.11
C PHE A 630 6.20 3.81 7.71
N LEU A 631 5.90 2.63 7.16
CA LEU A 631 6.33 2.21 5.83
C LEU A 631 5.22 2.40 4.77
N ILE A 632 4.07 2.97 5.17
CA ILE A 632 2.95 3.21 4.28
C ILE A 632 3.16 4.50 3.50
N ARG A 633 2.85 4.44 2.20
CA ARG A 633 2.97 5.56 1.27
C ARG A 633 1.78 6.51 1.36
N ASP A 634 2.03 7.75 0.95
CA ASP A 634 1.03 8.81 0.81
C ASP A 634 0.29 9.17 2.11
N ILE A 635 0.93 9.03 3.26
CA ILE A 635 0.40 9.53 4.53
C ILE A 635 0.33 11.06 4.47
N PRO A 636 -0.86 11.69 4.63
CA PRO A 636 -0.98 13.14 4.56
C PRO A 636 -0.14 13.82 5.65
N ALA A 637 0.57 14.90 5.30
CA ALA A 637 1.37 15.68 6.27
C ALA A 637 0.56 16.27 7.43
N SER A 638 -0.77 16.35 7.28
CA SER A 638 -1.71 16.77 8.32
C SER A 638 -2.12 15.65 9.30
N PHE A 639 -1.56 14.45 9.17
CA PHE A 639 -1.88 13.31 10.01
C PHE A 639 -0.95 13.21 11.22
N GLN A 640 -1.52 13.43 12.41
CA GLN A 640 -0.78 13.44 13.67
C GLN A 640 -0.69 12.04 14.28
N TYR A 641 0.51 11.71 14.76
CA TYR A 641 0.83 10.44 15.39
C TYR A 641 0.24 10.35 16.81
N MET A 642 -0.38 9.21 17.14
CA MET A 642 -0.97 8.82 18.43
C MET A 642 -2.15 9.64 18.97
N SER A 643 -2.21 10.94 18.74
CA SER A 643 -3.14 11.85 19.44
C SER A 643 -4.55 11.94 18.83
N CYS A 644 -4.80 11.31 17.67
CA CYS A 644 -6.07 11.42 16.94
C CYS A 644 -6.81 10.08 16.76
N VAL A 645 -8.14 10.12 16.69
CA VAL A 645 -8.97 8.90 16.47
C VAL A 645 -8.67 8.23 15.11
N ARG A 646 -8.30 9.03 14.11
CA ARG A 646 -7.95 8.52 12.78
C ARG A 646 -6.66 7.69 12.83
N TRP A 647 -5.72 8.02 13.72
CA TRP A 647 -4.52 7.21 13.98
C TRP A 647 -4.86 5.84 14.54
N VAL A 648 -5.73 5.77 15.57
CA VAL A 648 -6.16 4.48 16.15
C VAL A 648 -6.74 3.57 15.07
N ARG A 649 -7.67 4.07 14.26
CA ARG A 649 -8.31 3.25 13.21
C ARG A 649 -7.34 2.83 12.11
N PHE A 650 -6.45 3.73 11.71
CA PHE A 650 -5.42 3.44 10.72
C PHE A 650 -4.49 2.33 11.22
N LYS A 651 -3.90 2.50 12.40
CA LYS A 651 -3.02 1.51 13.03
C LYS A 651 -3.72 0.16 13.20
N GLN A 652 -4.99 0.13 13.62
CA GLN A 652 -5.77 -1.12 13.73
C GLN A 652 -5.95 -1.85 12.39
N VAL A 653 -6.20 -1.12 11.29
CA VAL A 653 -6.29 -1.74 9.96
C VAL A 653 -4.93 -2.28 9.50
N VAL A 654 -3.86 -1.51 9.72
CA VAL A 654 -2.49 -1.95 9.36
C VAL A 654 -2.12 -3.21 10.13
N LEU A 655 -2.32 -3.21 11.45
CA LEU A 655 -2.03 -4.37 12.30
C LEU A 655 -2.89 -5.58 11.91
N TYR A 656 -4.14 -5.39 11.49
CA TYR A 656 -4.98 -6.49 11.00
C TYR A 656 -4.45 -7.11 9.70
N ILE A 657 -3.94 -6.29 8.78
CA ILE A 657 -3.36 -6.78 7.52
C ILE A 657 -2.05 -7.50 7.82
N GLU A 658 -1.17 -6.89 8.61
CA GLU A 658 0.09 -7.48 9.04
C GLU A 658 -0.11 -8.75 9.88
N ASP A 659 -1.25 -8.86 10.58
CA ASP A 659 -1.62 -10.07 11.30
C ASP A 659 -1.86 -11.26 10.34
N ARG A 660 -2.50 -10.99 9.21
CA ARG A 660 -2.92 -12.02 8.24
C ARG A 660 -1.86 -12.29 7.18
N ILE A 661 -1.22 -11.24 6.69
CA ILE A 661 -0.26 -11.26 5.60
C ILE A 661 0.87 -10.26 5.89
N PRO A 662 1.88 -10.68 6.67
CA PRO A 662 3.03 -9.86 7.00
C PRO A 662 3.66 -9.22 5.76
N GLY A 663 3.89 -7.91 5.82
CA GLY A 663 4.53 -7.10 4.78
C GLY A 663 3.58 -6.52 3.72
N VAL A 664 2.32 -6.95 3.64
CA VAL A 664 1.41 -6.49 2.58
C VAL A 664 0.85 -5.10 2.83
N ALA A 665 0.78 -4.62 4.08
CA ALA A 665 0.18 -3.30 4.35
C ALA A 665 0.95 -2.16 3.66
N ARG A 666 2.27 -2.30 3.50
CA ARG A 666 3.12 -1.32 2.80
C ARG A 666 3.00 -1.35 1.26
N LEU A 667 2.29 -2.33 0.70
CA LEU A 667 1.91 -2.35 -0.72
C LEU A 667 0.60 -1.59 -0.99
N MET A 668 0.01 -0.96 0.01
CA MET A 668 -1.23 -0.19 -0.09
C MET A 668 -0.99 1.28 0.28
N PRO A 669 -1.55 2.24 -0.47
CA PRO A 669 -1.46 3.64 -0.11
C PRO A 669 -2.38 3.93 1.09
N TYR A 670 -2.06 4.99 1.83
CA TYR A 670 -2.85 5.47 2.95
C TYR A 670 -4.35 5.58 2.65
N ALA A 671 -4.71 6.08 1.46
CA ALA A 671 -6.10 6.26 1.06
C ALA A 671 -6.89 4.93 1.01
N GLN A 672 -6.28 3.86 0.50
CA GLN A 672 -6.89 2.53 0.46
C GLN A 672 -7.14 2.00 1.87
N LEU A 673 -6.16 2.13 2.76
CA LEU A 673 -6.24 1.64 4.14
C LEU A 673 -7.28 2.40 4.97
N ILE A 674 -7.33 3.74 4.86
CA ILE A 674 -8.35 4.54 5.54
C ILE A 674 -9.75 4.21 5.03
N SER A 675 -9.91 3.92 3.73
CA SER A 675 -11.21 3.56 3.17
C SER A 675 -11.85 2.36 3.90
N LEU A 676 -11.03 1.41 4.36
CA LEU A 676 -11.47 0.22 5.12
C LEU A 676 -12.05 0.58 6.50
N THR A 677 -11.68 1.74 7.06
CA THR A 677 -12.19 2.19 8.37
C THR A 677 -13.64 2.69 8.35
N HIS A 678 -14.24 2.81 7.15
CA HIS A 678 -15.60 3.30 6.95
C HIS A 678 -16.59 2.16 6.71
N GLY A 679 -17.83 2.28 7.18
CA GLY A 679 -18.88 1.28 6.92
C GLY A 679 -18.71 -0.03 7.69
N PRO A 680 -19.43 -1.10 7.29
CA PRO A 680 -19.35 -2.40 7.94
C PRO A 680 -18.00 -3.08 7.66
N ALA A 681 -17.55 -3.91 8.59
CA ALA A 681 -16.33 -4.68 8.50
C ALA A 681 -16.57 -6.20 8.71
N PRO A 682 -15.65 -7.06 8.27
CA PRO A 682 -15.73 -8.50 8.52
C PRO A 682 -15.80 -8.86 10.00
N ALA A 683 -16.49 -9.94 10.35
CA ALA A 683 -16.63 -10.39 11.74
C ALA A 683 -15.30 -10.72 12.42
N ASN A 684 -14.32 -11.23 11.67
CA ASN A 684 -12.97 -11.46 12.17
C ASN A 684 -12.21 -10.15 12.45
N PHE A 685 -12.45 -9.06 11.71
CA PHE A 685 -11.91 -7.74 12.03
C PHE A 685 -12.49 -7.21 13.34
N TYR A 686 -13.82 -7.31 13.56
CA TYR A 686 -14.41 -6.92 14.84
C TYR A 686 -13.90 -7.74 16.03
N ARG A 687 -13.55 -9.01 15.80
CA ARG A 687 -12.90 -9.85 16.81
C ARG A 687 -11.47 -9.38 17.08
N PHE A 688 -10.72 -9.06 16.02
CA PHE A 688 -9.37 -8.52 16.10
C PHE A 688 -9.32 -7.19 16.85
N LEU A 689 -10.32 -6.31 16.68
CA LEU A 689 -10.43 -5.05 17.44
C LEU A 689 -10.53 -5.24 18.98
N ARG A 690 -10.85 -6.45 19.44
CA ARG A 690 -10.94 -6.80 20.88
C ARG A 690 -9.70 -7.55 21.39
N SER A 691 -8.69 -7.76 20.55
CA SER A 691 -7.42 -8.37 20.98
C SER A 691 -6.58 -7.35 21.73
N ASP A 692 -5.70 -7.83 22.62
CA ASP A 692 -4.80 -6.99 23.42
C ASP A 692 -3.96 -6.03 22.55
N VAL A 693 -3.52 -6.50 21.38
CA VAL A 693 -2.81 -5.68 20.38
C VAL A 693 -3.59 -4.42 19.98
N CYS A 694 -4.90 -4.53 19.72
CA CYS A 694 -5.74 -3.38 19.33
C CYS A 694 -6.12 -2.51 20.53
N THR A 695 -6.28 -3.11 21.70
CA THR A 695 -6.60 -2.38 22.93
C THR A 695 -5.40 -1.56 23.42
N ALA A 696 -4.17 -2.06 23.24
CA ALA A 696 -2.94 -1.30 23.50
C ALA A 696 -2.86 -0.02 22.64
N VAL A 697 -3.26 -0.08 21.36
CA VAL A 697 -3.34 1.12 20.50
C VAL A 697 -4.35 2.14 21.03
N VAL A 698 -5.47 1.68 21.60
CA VAL A 698 -6.47 2.59 22.22
C VAL A 698 -5.92 3.19 23.50
N LEU A 699 -5.16 2.42 24.29
CA LEU A 699 -4.47 2.90 25.49
C LEU A 699 -3.42 3.96 25.14
N ASP A 700 -2.59 3.72 24.12
CA ASP A 700 -1.62 4.69 23.60
C ASP A 700 -2.25 6.03 23.28
N TRP A 701 -3.39 6.02 22.58
CA TRP A 701 -4.17 7.22 22.28
C TRP A 701 -4.70 7.91 23.55
N ALA A 702 -5.19 7.13 24.52
CA ALA A 702 -5.75 7.65 25.76
C ALA A 702 -4.66 8.30 26.64
N VAL A 703 -3.49 7.67 26.73
CA VAL A 703 -2.32 8.18 27.43
C VAL A 703 -1.79 9.44 26.74
N ALA A 704 -1.64 9.41 25.41
CA ALA A 704 -1.19 10.57 24.65
C ALA A 704 -2.11 11.79 24.83
N ARG A 705 -3.40 11.57 25.08
CA ARG A 705 -4.38 12.65 25.33
C ARG A 705 -4.54 13.03 26.80
N GLY A 706 -3.81 12.41 27.72
CA GLY A 706 -3.88 12.72 29.16
C GLY A 706 -5.20 12.30 29.82
N VAL A 707 -5.99 11.43 29.19
CA VAL A 707 -7.28 10.96 29.74
C VAL A 707 -7.14 9.68 30.57
N VAL A 708 -6.00 9.01 30.44
CA VAL A 708 -5.57 7.83 31.19
C VAL A 708 -4.07 7.98 31.50
N GLN A 709 -3.63 7.47 32.64
CA GLN A 709 -2.21 7.32 32.98
C GLN A 709 -1.84 5.84 32.96
N ARG A 710 -0.59 5.53 32.62
CA ARG A 710 -0.03 4.19 32.83
C ARG A 710 0.31 4.08 34.31
N ASP A 711 -0.24 3.06 34.95
CA ASP A 711 0.13 2.68 36.31
C ASP A 711 1.27 1.67 36.20
N GLU A 712 2.50 2.17 36.21
CA GLU A 712 3.71 1.33 36.11
C GLU A 712 4.01 0.60 37.42
N GLU A 713 3.44 1.07 38.54
CA GLU A 713 3.69 0.55 39.89
C GLU A 713 2.78 -0.65 40.25
N ASN A 714 1.65 -0.82 39.55
CA ASN A 714 0.73 -1.94 39.78
C ASN A 714 0.30 -2.65 38.48
N PRO A 715 1.02 -3.70 38.06
CA PRO A 715 0.68 -4.52 36.89
C PRO A 715 -0.73 -5.15 36.95
N ASP A 716 -1.27 -5.40 38.14
CA ASP A 716 -2.61 -5.98 38.32
C ASP A 716 -3.73 -5.00 37.91
N SER A 717 -3.44 -3.69 37.83
CA SER A 717 -4.38 -2.66 37.38
C SER A 717 -4.47 -2.54 35.84
N HIS A 718 -3.56 -3.19 35.10
CA HIS A 718 -3.44 -3.04 33.64
C HIS A 718 -4.74 -3.34 32.88
N ALA A 719 -5.43 -4.43 33.23
CA ALA A 719 -6.69 -4.81 32.60
C ALA A 719 -7.82 -3.78 32.85
N ALA A 720 -7.84 -3.14 34.02
CA ALA A 720 -8.79 -2.07 34.33
C ALA A 720 -8.48 -0.80 33.53
N THR A 721 -7.19 -0.46 33.39
CA THR A 721 -6.69 0.66 32.60
C THR A 721 -7.04 0.52 31.11
N LEU A 722 -6.85 -0.68 30.53
CA LEU A 722 -7.28 -1.00 29.16
C LEU A 722 -8.80 -0.80 28.96
N LYS A 723 -9.62 -1.37 29.85
CA LYS A 723 -11.10 -1.22 29.79
C LYS A 723 -11.54 0.23 29.91
N ARG A 724 -10.87 1.02 30.77
CA ARG A 724 -11.13 2.46 30.91
C ARG A 724 -10.80 3.21 29.62
N ALA A 725 -9.64 2.95 29.02
CA ALA A 725 -9.24 3.56 27.75
C ALA A 725 -10.25 3.25 26.63
N GLU A 726 -10.69 2.00 26.51
CA GLU A 726 -11.72 1.61 25.53
C GLU A 726 -13.04 2.35 25.73
N SER A 727 -13.50 2.49 26.98
CA SER A 727 -14.75 3.21 27.26
C SER A 727 -14.64 4.68 26.89
N ILE A 728 -13.53 5.34 27.28
CA ILE A 728 -13.29 6.75 26.95
C ILE A 728 -13.21 6.95 25.44
N PHE A 729 -12.47 6.10 24.73
CA PHE A 729 -12.35 6.18 23.27
C PHE A 729 -13.70 6.02 22.57
N ARG A 730 -14.50 5.04 23.00
CA ARG A 730 -15.84 4.78 22.46
C ARG A 730 -16.78 5.96 22.70
N ASP A 731 -16.78 6.51 23.92
CA ASP A 731 -17.64 7.63 24.27
C ASP A 731 -17.21 8.92 23.56
N HIS A 732 -15.90 9.15 23.39
CA HIS A 732 -15.39 10.23 22.55
C HIS A 732 -15.85 10.08 21.11
N CYS A 733 -15.68 8.89 20.50
CA CYS A 733 -16.13 8.62 19.14
C CYS A 733 -17.64 8.86 18.95
N ARG A 734 -18.47 8.38 19.89
CA ARG A 734 -19.93 8.59 19.87
C ARG A 734 -20.27 10.07 20.01
N ARG A 735 -19.63 10.78 20.94
CA ARG A 735 -19.84 12.21 21.19
C ARG A 735 -19.51 13.04 19.95
N MET A 736 -18.35 12.83 19.34
CA MET A 736 -17.92 13.55 18.14
C MET A 736 -18.83 13.27 16.94
N ARG A 737 -19.25 12.01 16.76
CA ARG A 737 -20.24 11.64 15.73
C ARG A 737 -21.59 12.30 15.98
N SER A 738 -22.05 12.34 17.24
CA SER A 738 -23.31 12.99 17.64
C SER A 738 -23.28 14.50 17.38
N PHE A 739 -22.16 15.18 17.66
CA PHE A 739 -22.00 16.58 17.29
C PHE A 739 -22.12 16.79 15.78
N SER A 740 -21.37 16.03 14.98
CA SER A 740 -21.46 16.10 13.51
C SER A 740 -22.89 15.87 12.99
N GLN A 741 -23.53 14.79 13.47
CA GLN A 741 -24.87 14.40 13.05
C GLN A 741 -25.90 15.48 13.37
N ARG A 742 -25.91 15.99 14.61
CA ARG A 742 -26.92 16.96 15.07
C ARG A 742 -26.68 18.37 14.55
N ALA A 743 -25.44 18.74 14.25
CA ALA A 743 -25.07 20.09 13.84
C ALA A 743 -24.99 20.30 12.33
N PHE A 744 -24.60 19.28 11.55
CA PHE A 744 -24.30 19.46 10.13
C PHE A 744 -25.05 18.48 9.22
N LEU A 745 -25.28 17.24 9.65
CA LEU A 745 -25.90 16.21 8.79
C LEU A 745 -27.42 16.13 8.92
N ALA A 746 -27.99 16.49 10.08
CA ALA A 746 -29.44 16.55 10.26
C ALA A 746 -30.06 17.63 9.38
N LYS A 747 -31.28 17.37 8.85
CA LYS A 747 -32.07 18.29 8.03
C LYS A 747 -32.12 19.67 8.68
N CYS A 748 -31.77 20.71 7.92
CA CYS A 748 -31.76 22.08 8.42
C CYS A 748 -33.20 22.60 8.55
N PRO A 749 -33.56 23.24 9.68
CA PRO A 749 -34.86 23.88 9.78
C PRO A 749 -34.92 25.06 8.81
N THR A 750 -36.05 25.20 8.14
CA THR A 750 -36.44 26.31 7.27
C THR A 750 -37.90 26.66 7.60
N PRO A 751 -38.39 27.85 7.23
CA PRO A 751 -39.80 28.18 7.43
C PRO A 751 -40.74 27.10 6.90
N VAL A 752 -40.47 26.54 5.72
CA VAL A 752 -41.24 25.43 5.12
C VAL A 752 -41.22 24.18 5.98
N THR A 753 -40.04 23.69 6.39
CA THR A 753 -39.97 22.47 7.21
C THR A 753 -40.62 22.63 8.59
N VAL A 754 -40.58 23.84 9.16
CA VAL A 754 -41.20 24.15 10.45
C VAL A 754 -42.71 24.24 10.29
N ALA A 755 -43.20 24.90 9.23
CA ALA A 755 -44.61 24.94 8.88
C ALA A 755 -45.19 23.53 8.67
N LEU A 756 -44.48 22.67 7.93
CA LEU A 756 -44.89 21.27 7.74
C LEU A 756 -44.93 20.47 9.05
N ALA A 757 -43.93 20.67 9.92
CA ALA A 757 -43.90 20.01 11.22
C ALA A 757 -45.04 20.49 12.13
N ASP A 758 -45.48 21.74 11.98
CA ASP A 758 -46.60 22.30 12.73
C ASP A 758 -47.95 21.80 12.18
N LEU A 759 -48.12 21.81 10.85
CA LEU A 759 -49.30 21.26 10.16
C LEU A 759 -49.50 19.78 10.47
N ARG A 760 -48.43 18.96 10.43
CA ARG A 760 -48.53 17.51 10.73
C ARG A 760 -48.96 17.18 12.15
N LYS A 761 -48.91 18.13 13.11
CA LYS A 761 -49.47 17.91 14.46
C LYS A 761 -50.99 18.00 14.48
N GLU A 762 -51.54 18.92 13.69
CA GLU A 762 -52.98 19.18 13.62
C GLU A 762 -53.68 18.33 12.55
N PHE A 763 -52.94 17.96 11.50
CA PHE A 763 -53.39 17.17 10.35
C PHE A 763 -52.61 15.84 10.29
N ILE A 764 -52.86 14.99 11.27
CA ILE A 764 -52.24 13.65 11.35
C ILE A 764 -52.64 12.84 10.10
N ASP A 765 -51.67 12.18 9.48
CA ASP A 765 -51.84 11.31 8.30
C ASP A 765 -52.44 11.97 7.04
N ASN A 766 -52.49 13.31 6.94
CA ASN A 766 -52.96 13.98 5.73
C ASN A 766 -51.84 14.02 4.65
N PRO A 767 -52.01 13.38 3.47
CA PRO A 767 -50.99 13.33 2.43
C PRO A 767 -50.90 14.63 1.60
N HIS A 768 -51.90 15.51 1.68
CA HIS A 768 -52.10 16.64 0.78
C HIS A 768 -51.57 17.99 1.32
N LEU A 769 -50.79 18.00 2.40
CA LEU A 769 -50.29 19.24 3.04
C LEU A 769 -49.35 20.07 2.16
N GLU A 770 -48.66 19.41 1.23
CA GLU A 770 -47.68 19.99 0.30
C GLU A 770 -48.25 20.16 -1.12
N GLU A 771 -49.47 19.68 -1.39
CA GLU A 771 -50.09 19.79 -2.71
C GLU A 771 -50.63 21.20 -2.97
N GLN A 772 -50.36 21.73 -4.15
CA GLN A 772 -50.82 23.06 -4.57
C GLN A 772 -52.27 22.97 -5.06
N VAL A 773 -53.20 22.84 -4.11
CA VAL A 773 -54.64 22.65 -4.35
C VAL A 773 -55.48 23.86 -3.96
N LEU A 774 -54.89 24.82 -3.23
CA LEU A 774 -55.57 26.01 -2.72
C LEU A 774 -55.35 27.22 -3.62
N PHE A 775 -56.41 27.89 -4.01
CA PHE A 775 -56.34 29.09 -4.85
C PHE A 775 -57.38 30.12 -4.39
N ASN A 776 -57.18 31.38 -4.76
CA ASN A 776 -58.15 32.44 -4.53
C ASN A 776 -58.50 33.08 -5.89
N PRO A 777 -59.74 32.89 -6.39
CA PRO A 777 -60.18 33.38 -7.70
C PRO A 777 -59.99 34.88 -7.92
N ALA A 778 -60.02 35.68 -6.84
CA ALA A 778 -59.83 37.14 -6.91
C ALA A 778 -58.37 37.55 -7.16
N SER A 779 -57.41 36.62 -7.01
CA SER A 779 -55.96 36.87 -7.10
C SER A 779 -55.26 36.12 -8.25
N GLY A 780 -56.01 35.44 -9.12
CA GLY A 780 -55.53 34.72 -10.30
C GLY A 780 -55.46 33.19 -10.15
N ASP A 781 -55.00 32.48 -11.19
CA ASP A 781 -55.00 31.00 -11.32
C ASP A 781 -53.88 30.28 -10.53
N LYS A 782 -53.11 30.99 -9.71
CA LYS A 782 -51.97 30.38 -9.02
C LYS A 782 -52.46 29.57 -7.82
N HIS A 783 -52.09 28.30 -7.80
CA HIS A 783 -52.39 27.39 -6.70
C HIS A 783 -51.23 27.36 -5.70
N PHE A 784 -51.57 27.13 -4.43
CA PHE A 784 -50.68 27.08 -3.28
C PHE A 784 -51.04 25.90 -2.39
N SER A 785 -50.08 25.46 -1.60
CA SER A 785 -50.26 24.42 -0.58
C SER A 785 -50.61 25.01 0.78
N LEU A 786 -51.16 24.17 1.68
CA LEU A 786 -51.32 24.54 3.08
C LEU A 786 -49.99 24.97 3.71
N SER A 787 -48.90 24.26 3.39
CA SER A 787 -47.57 24.63 3.84
C SER A 787 -47.16 26.03 3.41
N GLU A 788 -47.37 26.40 2.14
CA GLU A 788 -47.00 27.72 1.61
C GLU A 788 -47.82 28.84 2.27
N LEU A 789 -49.13 28.62 2.44
CA LEU A 789 -49.99 29.57 3.13
C LEU A 789 -49.63 29.72 4.61
N HIS A 790 -49.22 28.64 5.27
CA HIS A 790 -48.76 28.68 6.66
C HIS A 790 -47.47 29.48 6.79
N VAL A 791 -46.48 29.21 5.92
CA VAL A 791 -45.21 29.94 5.88
C VAL A 791 -45.41 31.44 5.68
N ALA A 792 -46.33 31.82 4.79
CA ALA A 792 -46.63 33.23 4.51
C ALA A 792 -47.51 33.91 5.58
N GLY A 793 -47.90 33.18 6.63
CA GLY A 793 -48.79 33.68 7.69
C GLY A 793 -50.21 34.02 7.18
N LYS A 794 -50.67 33.33 6.13
CA LYS A 794 -51.97 33.55 5.47
C LYS A 794 -53.05 32.57 5.92
N LEU A 795 -52.70 31.53 6.69
CA LEU A 795 -53.65 30.65 7.39
C LEU A 795 -54.19 31.30 8.68
N THR A 796 -54.61 32.56 8.62
CA THR A 796 -55.38 33.17 9.70
C THR A 796 -56.84 32.73 9.51
N GLY A 797 -57.59 32.48 10.59
CA GLY A 797 -58.93 31.84 10.57
C GLY A 797 -60.04 32.49 9.71
N ASP A 798 -59.72 33.48 8.87
CA ASP A 798 -60.57 34.09 7.87
C ASP A 798 -59.98 33.85 6.45
N LEU A 799 -60.18 32.64 5.92
CA LEU A 799 -59.81 32.25 4.55
C LEU A 799 -60.88 32.66 3.52
N GLN A 800 -61.57 33.78 3.73
CA GLN A 800 -62.59 34.27 2.81
C GLN A 800 -62.04 34.43 1.38
N GLY A 801 -62.70 33.78 0.41
CA GLY A 801 -62.31 33.79 -1.00
C GLY A 801 -61.32 32.69 -1.42
N TRP A 802 -60.75 31.92 -0.49
CA TRP A 802 -59.96 30.75 -0.85
C TRP A 802 -60.85 29.55 -1.18
N GLN A 803 -60.40 28.72 -2.12
CA GLN A 803 -61.05 27.49 -2.57
C GLN A 803 -60.01 26.36 -2.69
N SER A 804 -60.47 25.11 -2.65
CA SER A 804 -59.63 23.92 -2.84
C SER A 804 -60.17 23.10 -4.01
N ASN A 805 -59.28 22.66 -4.91
CA ASN A 805 -59.63 21.72 -5.98
C ASN A 805 -59.53 20.24 -5.53
N ASN A 806 -59.15 19.98 -4.27
CA ASN A 806 -59.08 18.64 -3.68
C ASN A 806 -60.25 18.42 -2.70
N ALA A 807 -61.04 17.37 -2.94
CA ALA A 807 -62.20 17.00 -2.13
C ALA A 807 -61.85 16.63 -0.68
N GLU A 808 -60.63 16.15 -0.43
CA GLU A 808 -60.15 15.78 0.92
C GLU A 808 -59.63 16.99 1.72
N LEU A 809 -59.48 18.15 1.09
CA LEU A 809 -58.93 19.37 1.70
C LEU A 809 -59.93 20.53 1.57
N GLN A 810 -61.16 20.32 2.05
CA GLN A 810 -62.20 21.35 2.03
C GLN A 810 -61.99 22.37 3.17
N LEU A 811 -61.95 23.66 2.84
CA LEU A 811 -61.64 24.74 3.78
C LEU A 811 -62.57 24.83 5.01
N PRO A 812 -63.89 24.56 4.91
CA PRO A 812 -64.78 24.58 6.08
C PRO A 812 -64.47 23.51 7.12
N SER A 813 -64.05 22.31 6.71
CA SER A 813 -63.77 21.18 7.63
C SER A 813 -62.43 21.31 8.34
N ILE A 814 -61.48 22.09 7.79
CA ILE A 814 -60.15 22.27 8.36
C ILE A 814 -60.00 23.54 9.23
N LYS A 815 -61.02 24.40 9.29
CA LYS A 815 -60.98 25.71 9.97
C LYS A 815 -60.62 25.62 11.47
N ALA A 816 -61.15 24.62 12.19
CA ALA A 816 -60.88 24.44 13.62
C ALA A 816 -59.43 24.01 13.91
N PRO A 817 -58.86 23.02 13.20
CA PRO A 817 -57.42 22.73 13.25
C PRO A 817 -56.50 23.92 12.94
N LEU A 818 -56.86 24.75 11.95
CA LEU A 818 -56.05 25.92 11.57
C LEU A 818 -55.87 26.93 12.71
N ALA A 819 -56.87 27.10 13.57
CA ALA A 819 -56.80 28.02 14.71
C ALA A 819 -55.81 27.58 15.81
N ARG A 820 -55.36 26.33 15.79
CA ARG A 820 -54.38 25.77 16.75
C ARG A 820 -52.93 25.81 16.25
N LEU A 821 -52.72 26.22 14.99
CA LEU A 821 -51.39 26.34 14.41
C LEU A 821 -50.60 27.48 15.07
N GLY A 822 -49.29 27.28 15.22
CA GLY A 822 -48.39 28.29 15.72
C GLY A 822 -47.95 29.29 14.65
N VAL A 823 -47.41 30.43 15.07
CA VAL A 823 -46.83 31.40 14.14
C VAL A 823 -45.51 30.89 13.59
N VAL A 824 -45.45 30.55 12.29
CA VAL A 824 -44.27 29.94 11.65
C VAL A 824 -42.99 30.73 11.89
N SER A 825 -43.00 32.06 11.78
CA SER A 825 -41.81 32.88 12.01
C SER A 825 -41.26 32.76 13.43
N SER A 826 -42.13 32.66 14.44
CA SER A 826 -41.73 32.46 15.85
C SER A 826 -41.18 31.05 16.07
N LEU A 827 -41.85 30.04 15.52
CA LEU A 827 -41.39 28.64 15.58
C LEU A 827 -40.05 28.46 14.86
N PHE A 828 -39.88 29.11 13.70
CA PHE A 828 -38.66 29.06 12.91
C PHE A 828 -37.51 29.78 13.62
N ARG A 829 -37.72 30.97 14.20
CA ARG A 829 -36.70 31.63 15.03
C ARG A 829 -36.21 30.74 16.16
N ALA A 830 -37.12 30.05 16.86
CA ALA A 830 -36.76 29.12 17.93
C ALA A 830 -35.95 27.93 17.40
N ALA A 831 -36.37 27.33 16.29
CA ALA A 831 -35.67 26.22 15.63
C ALA A 831 -34.28 26.64 15.12
N LEU A 832 -34.16 27.83 14.52
CA LEU A 832 -32.92 28.43 14.07
C LEU A 832 -31.96 28.65 15.24
N SER A 833 -32.42 29.29 16.33
CA SER A 833 -31.62 29.50 17.54
C SER A 833 -31.09 28.18 18.12
N ALA A 834 -31.96 27.16 18.22
CA ALA A 834 -31.56 25.83 18.69
C ALA A 834 -30.54 25.15 17.74
N ARG A 835 -30.67 25.35 16.42
CA ARG A 835 -29.71 24.82 15.44
C ARG A 835 -28.36 25.53 15.53
N LEU A 836 -28.35 26.86 15.61
CA LEU A 836 -27.12 27.64 15.75
C LEU A 836 -26.34 27.24 17.02
N ARG A 837 -27.03 27.01 18.14
CA ARG A 837 -26.39 26.47 19.36
C ARG A 837 -25.72 25.13 19.11
N LYS A 838 -26.42 24.17 18.48
CA LYS A 838 -25.83 22.87 18.13
C LYS A 838 -24.60 22.99 17.21
N MET A 839 -24.63 23.93 16.26
CA MET A 839 -23.49 24.21 15.37
C MET A 839 -22.30 24.80 16.13
N LYS A 840 -22.55 25.74 17.05
CA LYS A 840 -21.51 26.29 17.93
C LYS A 840 -20.87 25.20 18.80
N ASP A 841 -21.69 24.38 19.49
CA ASP A 841 -21.21 23.29 20.33
C ASP A 841 -20.33 22.31 19.54
N ALA A 842 -20.71 22.00 18.30
CA ALA A 842 -19.94 21.10 17.44
C ALA A 842 -18.62 21.71 16.99
N HIS A 843 -18.60 22.99 16.57
CA HIS A 843 -17.35 23.68 16.22
C HIS A 843 -16.41 23.81 17.42
N ILE A 844 -16.94 24.12 18.61
CA ILE A 844 -16.16 24.15 19.86
C ILE A 844 -15.52 22.77 20.09
N ALA A 845 -16.31 21.69 20.03
CA ALA A 845 -15.80 20.34 20.22
C ALA A 845 -14.72 19.96 19.18
N PHE A 846 -14.88 20.35 17.91
CA PHE A 846 -13.91 20.05 16.87
C PHE A 846 -12.62 20.86 16.97
N ILE A 847 -12.69 22.14 17.38
CA ILE A 847 -11.49 22.95 17.65
C ILE A 847 -10.75 22.39 18.87
N LYS A 848 -11.45 22.02 19.95
CA LYS A 848 -10.86 21.35 21.11
C LYS A 848 -10.16 20.05 20.70
N ASP A 849 -10.78 19.24 19.84
CA ASP A 849 -10.15 18.04 19.31
C ASP A 849 -8.94 18.35 18.41
N ALA A 850 -8.91 19.47 17.69
CA ALA A 850 -7.74 19.92 16.93
C ALA A 850 -6.57 20.31 17.85
N PHE A 851 -6.82 20.97 18.98
CA PHE A 851 -5.80 21.24 20.00
C PHE A 851 -5.19 19.96 20.59
N CYS A 852 -6.02 18.92 20.82
CA CYS A 852 -5.51 17.62 21.28
C CYS A 852 -4.53 16.96 20.31
N ARG A 853 -4.53 17.36 19.03
CA ARG A 853 -3.65 16.79 18.01
C ARG A 853 -2.28 17.43 17.98
N LEU A 854 -2.10 18.60 18.62
CA LEU A 854 -0.81 19.28 18.66
C LEU A 854 0.24 18.43 19.40
N PRO A 855 1.53 18.58 19.07
CA PRO A 855 2.63 18.00 19.82
C PRO A 855 2.51 18.22 21.33
N LEU A 856 2.90 17.23 22.15
CA LEU A 856 2.77 17.33 23.61
C LEU A 856 3.38 18.62 24.17
N ALA A 857 4.59 18.98 23.75
CA ALA A 857 5.25 20.23 24.16
C ALA A 857 4.38 21.47 23.89
N GLN A 858 3.72 21.53 22.73
CA GLN A 858 2.81 22.64 22.39
C GLN A 858 1.58 22.68 23.30
N ARG A 859 1.03 21.52 23.68
CA ARG A 859 -0.11 21.43 24.59
C ARG A 859 0.28 21.88 26.00
N LEU A 860 1.45 21.47 26.49
CA LEU A 860 2.02 21.93 27.77
C LEU A 860 2.19 23.45 27.77
N ASP A 861 2.83 23.99 26.73
CA ASP A 861 3.06 25.43 26.62
C ASP A 861 1.75 26.23 26.63
N ILE A 862 0.70 25.71 25.97
CA ILE A 862 -0.63 26.32 25.99
C ILE A 862 -1.20 26.35 27.40
N GLU A 863 -1.04 25.30 28.21
CA GLU A 863 -1.54 25.32 29.59
C GLU A 863 -0.74 26.32 30.45
N ASP A 864 0.59 26.31 30.32
CA ASP A 864 1.49 26.98 31.28
C ASP A 864 1.71 28.48 31.02
N ASN A 865 1.55 28.96 29.78
CA ASN A 865 1.89 30.35 29.42
C ASN A 865 0.66 31.20 29.11
N ALA A 866 0.72 32.52 29.35
CA ALA A 866 -0.38 33.42 29.02
C ALA A 866 -0.64 33.48 27.50
N LEU A 867 -1.92 33.47 27.11
CA LEU A 867 -2.35 33.45 25.71
C LEU A 867 -3.23 34.66 25.41
N GLU A 868 -2.93 35.35 24.32
CA GLU A 868 -3.71 36.46 23.79
C GLU A 868 -4.39 36.02 22.49
N LEU A 869 -5.66 36.39 22.32
CA LEU A 869 -6.41 36.15 21.08
C LEU A 869 -6.52 37.44 20.27
N PHE A 870 -6.37 37.31 18.97
CA PHE A 870 -6.53 38.38 18.00
C PHE A 870 -7.49 37.94 16.90
N ALA A 871 -8.30 38.88 16.42
CA ALA A 871 -9.12 38.69 15.25
C ALA A 871 -8.60 39.58 14.10
N LEU A 872 -8.58 39.03 12.89
CA LEU A 872 -8.23 39.80 11.70
C LEU A 872 -9.50 40.24 10.97
N GLN A 873 -9.55 41.51 10.61
CA GLN A 873 -10.62 42.12 9.80
C GLN A 873 -10.02 42.64 8.50
N LEU A 874 -10.67 42.39 7.36
CA LEU A 874 -10.22 42.96 6.09
C LEU A 874 -10.43 44.48 6.10
N SER A 875 -9.52 45.22 5.47
CA SER A 875 -9.77 46.64 5.18
C SER A 875 -10.75 46.74 4.02
N ALA A 876 -11.73 47.63 4.12
CA ALA A 876 -12.64 47.93 3.03
C ALA A 876 -11.83 48.44 1.83
N VAL A 877 -11.71 47.62 0.79
CA VAL A 877 -11.13 48.04 -0.47
C VAL A 877 -12.10 49.06 -1.06
N ALA A 878 -11.64 50.28 -1.33
CA ALA A 878 -12.39 51.26 -2.10
C ALA A 878 -12.54 50.76 -3.55
N SER A 879 -13.52 49.89 -3.78
CA SER A 879 -13.90 49.47 -5.13
C SER A 879 -14.82 50.53 -5.73
N PRO A 880 -14.59 51.02 -6.97
CA PRO A 880 -15.33 52.14 -7.56
C PRO A 880 -16.75 51.78 -8.05
N THR A 881 -17.25 50.58 -7.75
CA THR A 881 -18.59 50.14 -8.15
C THR A 881 -19.56 50.16 -6.96
N LYS A 882 -20.41 51.19 -6.93
CA LYS A 882 -21.54 51.35 -5.99
C LYS A 882 -22.59 50.25 -6.21
N THR A 883 -22.42 49.04 -5.64
CA THR A 883 -23.54 48.09 -5.46
C THR A 883 -23.38 47.04 -4.35
N SER A 884 -22.28 46.97 -3.58
CA SER A 884 -22.22 46.08 -2.40
C SER A 884 -22.60 46.84 -1.11
N LYS A 885 -23.57 46.31 -0.35
CA LYS A 885 -23.96 46.83 0.97
C LYS A 885 -22.80 46.69 1.98
N PRO A 886 -22.60 47.64 2.92
CA PRO A 886 -21.35 47.78 3.68
C PRO A 886 -21.15 46.82 4.86
N ASP A 887 -22.14 45.99 5.22
CA ASP A 887 -22.16 45.34 6.54
C ASP A 887 -21.35 44.04 6.68
N THR A 888 -20.88 43.44 5.57
CA THR A 888 -20.20 42.11 5.61
C THR A 888 -18.69 42.14 5.43
N GLU A 889 -18.10 43.24 4.94
CA GLU A 889 -16.65 43.30 4.63
C GLU A 889 -15.75 43.66 5.83
N THR A 890 -16.33 44.15 6.93
CA THR A 890 -15.61 44.57 8.15
C THR A 890 -15.64 43.52 9.27
N ALA A 891 -16.32 42.38 9.08
CA ALA A 891 -16.38 41.33 10.09
C ALA A 891 -15.04 40.57 10.20
N PRO A 892 -14.61 40.17 11.41
CA PRO A 892 -13.39 39.39 11.55
C PRO A 892 -13.50 38.04 10.87
N PHE A 893 -12.48 37.66 10.09
CA PHE A 893 -12.48 36.42 9.30
C PHE A 893 -11.54 35.33 9.85
N ALA A 894 -10.53 35.71 10.65
CA ALA A 894 -9.53 34.80 11.21
C ALA A 894 -9.30 35.04 12.71
N ILE A 895 -8.91 33.98 13.42
CA ILE A 895 -8.57 34.00 14.85
C ILE A 895 -7.15 33.50 15.04
N ILE A 896 -6.32 34.31 15.69
CA ILE A 896 -4.92 34.02 15.99
C ILE A 896 -4.71 33.99 17.49
N ALA A 897 -4.02 32.97 17.97
CA ALA A 897 -3.61 32.83 19.36
C ALA A 897 -2.10 33.07 19.48
N LEU A 898 -1.70 34.11 20.20
CA LEU A 898 -0.31 34.37 20.55
C LEU A 898 -0.05 33.89 21.98
N LEU A 899 0.86 32.94 22.11
CA LEU A 899 1.36 32.49 23.39
C LEU A 899 2.62 33.30 23.75
N ARG A 900 2.57 34.06 24.85
CA ARG A 900 3.72 34.83 25.35
C ARG A 900 4.45 33.98 26.40
N GLY A 901 5.55 33.38 25.99
CA GLY A 901 6.47 32.62 26.84
C GLY A 901 7.93 32.90 26.45
N SER A 902 8.88 32.13 26.98
CA SER A 902 10.31 32.25 26.63
C SER A 902 10.58 32.01 25.13
N THR A 903 9.80 31.12 24.51
CA THR A 903 9.72 30.96 23.06
C THR A 903 8.28 31.29 22.63
N PRO A 904 8.00 32.52 22.18
CA PRO A 904 6.65 32.91 21.79
C PRO A 904 6.18 32.10 20.59
N ARG A 905 4.89 31.74 20.59
CA ARG A 905 4.29 30.90 19.54
C ARG A 905 3.01 31.52 19.02
N VAL A 906 2.82 31.44 17.71
CA VAL A 906 1.62 31.90 17.02
C VAL A 906 0.85 30.71 16.52
N TYR A 907 -0.39 30.55 16.99
CA TYR A 907 -1.31 29.54 16.53
C TYR A 907 -2.40 30.18 15.68
N GLU A 908 -2.64 29.56 14.54
CA GLU A 908 -3.66 29.94 13.58
C GLU A 908 -4.87 29.01 13.75
N ILE A 909 -6.05 29.58 14.06
CA ILE A 909 -7.27 28.82 14.37
C ILE A 909 -8.30 28.97 13.24
N PHE A 910 -8.41 27.93 12.40
CA PHE A 910 -9.41 27.84 11.34
C PHE A 910 -10.72 27.29 11.89
N THR A 911 -11.61 28.17 12.33
CA THR A 911 -12.89 27.82 12.95
C THR A 911 -13.78 26.97 12.04
N ARG A 912 -14.03 27.41 10.80
CA ARG A 912 -14.89 26.70 9.83
C ARG A 912 -14.32 25.34 9.40
N ARG A 913 -12.99 25.20 9.32
CA ARG A 913 -12.30 23.93 9.00
C ARG A 913 -12.08 23.05 10.23
N SER A 914 -12.23 23.61 11.42
CA SER A 914 -11.87 23.01 12.70
C SER A 914 -10.42 22.50 12.73
N ALA A 915 -9.48 23.39 12.40
CA ALA A 915 -8.05 23.09 12.39
C ALA A 915 -7.27 24.16 13.17
N VAL A 916 -6.14 23.74 13.75
CA VAL A 916 -5.21 24.60 14.48
C VAL A 916 -3.80 24.33 13.94
N PHE A 917 -3.08 25.37 13.56
CA PHE A 917 -1.72 25.26 13.01
C PHE A 917 -0.75 26.16 13.77
N LEU A 918 0.44 25.65 14.07
CA LEU A 918 1.55 26.49 14.52
C LEU A 918 2.14 27.22 13.32
N ARG A 919 2.28 28.55 13.43
CA ARG A 919 2.90 29.42 12.43
C ARG A 919 4.23 29.94 12.96
N ARG A 920 5.32 29.39 12.43
CA ARG A 920 6.70 29.78 12.80
C ARG A 920 7.24 30.92 11.95
N ASP A 921 6.57 31.21 10.84
CA ASP A 921 6.92 32.20 9.83
C ASP A 921 6.38 33.61 10.13
N ILE A 922 5.57 33.74 11.18
CA ILE A 922 4.96 35.02 11.56
C ILE A 922 5.88 35.79 12.50
N ASP A 923 6.28 36.99 12.07
CA ASP A 923 6.91 37.96 12.95
C ASP A 923 5.89 38.50 13.97
N ILE A 924 6.15 38.23 15.24
CA ILE A 924 5.28 38.59 16.37
C ILE A 924 5.18 40.11 16.55
N ALA A 925 6.19 40.88 16.13
CA ALA A 925 6.13 42.34 16.16
C ALA A 925 4.98 42.89 15.30
N ARG A 926 4.50 42.10 14.33
CA ARG A 926 3.37 42.43 13.45
C ARG A 926 2.01 42.06 14.05
N LEU A 927 1.96 41.45 15.23
CA LEU A 927 0.73 41.05 15.92
C LEU A 927 0.26 42.07 16.96
N ALA A 928 0.57 43.35 16.77
CA ALA A 928 0.07 44.43 17.63
C ALA A 928 -1.38 44.81 17.24
N PRO A 929 -2.29 45.07 18.21
CA PRO A 929 -3.62 45.59 17.90
C PRO A 929 -3.55 46.89 17.11
N SER A 930 -4.39 47.00 16.08
CA SER A 930 -4.55 48.22 15.30
C SER A 930 -5.24 49.30 16.13
N THR A 931 -4.77 50.55 16.02
CA THR A 931 -5.49 51.72 16.55
C THR A 931 -6.72 52.02 15.67
N PRO A 932 -7.72 52.77 16.17
CA PRO A 932 -8.94 53.07 15.40
C PRO A 932 -8.70 53.70 14.02
N ASP A 933 -7.62 54.48 13.88
CA ASP A 933 -7.24 55.17 12.63
C ASP A 933 -6.08 54.48 11.87
N ALA A 934 -5.68 53.28 12.28
CA ALA A 934 -4.57 52.57 11.65
C ALA A 934 -4.92 52.13 10.22
N LYS A 935 -3.96 52.26 9.30
CA LYS A 935 -4.04 51.61 7.98
C LYS A 935 -3.88 50.10 8.14
N ALA A 936 -4.55 49.33 7.29
CA ALA A 936 -4.37 47.89 7.25
C ALA A 936 -2.91 47.51 7.00
N GLN A 937 -2.53 46.39 7.60
CA GLN A 937 -1.21 45.82 7.46
C GLN A 937 -1.26 44.57 6.59
N SER A 938 -0.24 44.41 5.75
CA SER A 938 -0.06 43.24 4.91
C SER A 938 0.42 42.03 5.71
N LEU A 939 -0.47 41.09 6.03
CA LEU A 939 -0.16 39.94 6.89
C LEU A 939 -0.15 38.63 6.09
N PRO A 940 0.67 37.63 6.49
CA PRO A 940 0.83 36.37 5.75
C PRO A 940 -0.32 35.38 6.01
N PHE A 941 -1.56 35.78 5.74
CA PHE A 941 -2.75 34.94 5.90
C PHE A 941 -3.56 34.87 4.61
N ASP A 942 -4.23 33.73 4.42
CA ASP A 942 -5.12 33.48 3.28
C ASP A 942 -6.58 33.71 3.69
N ALA A 943 -7.07 34.93 3.50
CA ALA A 943 -8.45 35.29 3.87
C ALA A 943 -9.52 34.49 3.11
N GLU A 944 -9.26 34.06 1.87
CA GLU A 944 -10.19 33.21 1.12
C GLU A 944 -10.26 31.81 1.72
N ALA A 945 -9.14 31.26 2.17
CA ALA A 945 -9.13 29.95 2.82
C ALA A 945 -9.95 29.94 4.11
N TYR A 946 -9.90 31.00 4.91
CA TYR A 946 -10.80 31.17 6.06
C TYR A 946 -12.26 31.22 5.63
N ARG A 947 -12.57 32.08 4.65
CA ARG A 947 -13.95 32.28 4.22
C ARG A 947 -14.55 31.01 3.63
N ARG A 948 -13.77 30.22 2.88
CA ARG A 948 -14.22 28.99 2.19
C ARG A 948 -14.03 27.72 3.03
N GLY A 949 -13.23 27.76 4.10
CA GLY A 949 -12.81 26.58 4.87
C GLY A 949 -11.77 25.69 4.16
N THR A 950 -11.13 26.19 3.10
CA THR A 950 -10.13 25.43 2.32
C THR A 950 -8.76 25.43 3.00
N LEU A 951 -7.80 24.68 2.44
CA LEU A 951 -6.41 24.80 2.89
C LEU A 951 -5.85 26.17 2.45
N PRO A 952 -5.05 26.83 3.30
CA PRO A 952 -4.39 28.06 2.92
C PRO A 952 -3.35 27.80 1.82
N VAL A 953 -3.31 28.68 0.82
CA VAL A 953 -2.27 28.66 -0.21
C VAL A 953 -0.98 29.25 0.37
N ALA A 954 0.14 28.56 0.16
CA ALA A 954 1.44 28.99 0.67
C ALA A 954 1.80 30.41 0.22
N ASN A 955 2.41 31.19 1.12
CA ASN A 955 2.84 32.57 0.89
C ASN A 955 1.74 33.59 0.58
N SER A 956 0.46 33.23 0.72
CA SER A 956 -0.65 34.17 0.59
C SER A 956 -0.58 35.28 1.62
N LYS A 957 -1.04 36.47 1.23
CA LYS A 957 -1.11 37.65 2.08
C LYS A 957 -2.49 38.31 1.99
N CYS A 958 -2.87 39.03 3.04
CA CYS A 958 -4.05 39.87 3.06
C CYS A 958 -3.76 41.20 3.76
N GLU A 959 -4.46 42.25 3.34
CA GLU A 959 -4.46 43.54 4.04
C GLU A 959 -5.54 43.51 5.13
N ALA A 960 -5.12 43.49 6.40
CA ALA A 960 -6.03 43.36 7.52
C ALA A 960 -5.66 44.23 8.73
N LEU A 961 -6.67 44.53 9.54
CA LEU A 961 -6.58 45.14 10.86
C LEU A 961 -6.64 44.04 11.92
N LEU A 962 -5.89 44.21 13.02
CA LEU A 962 -5.91 43.28 14.16
C LEU A 962 -6.69 43.90 15.32
N THR A 963 -7.62 43.13 15.87
CA THR A 963 -8.32 43.47 17.10
C THR A 963 -7.99 42.43 18.16
N ARG A 964 -7.54 42.86 19.34
CA ARG A 964 -7.40 41.97 20.50
C ARG A 964 -8.78 41.55 20.97
N LEU A 965 -8.95 40.27 21.27
CA LEU A 965 -10.20 39.70 21.74
C LEU A 965 -10.17 39.46 23.25
N ASP A 966 -11.28 39.80 23.90
CA ASP A 966 -11.50 39.47 25.31
C ASP A 966 -11.96 38.02 25.45
N ILE A 967 -11.15 37.25 26.18
CA ILE A 967 -11.46 35.86 26.52
C ILE A 967 -12.48 35.88 27.66
N GLU A 968 -13.64 35.28 27.42
CA GLU A 968 -14.72 35.22 28.40
C GLU A 968 -14.26 34.42 29.64
N GLY A 969 -14.45 35.00 30.84
CA GLY A 969 -14.00 34.41 32.10
C GLY A 969 -12.51 34.57 32.40
N ALA A 970 -11.78 35.43 31.67
CA ALA A 970 -10.42 35.80 32.03
C ALA A 970 -10.39 36.72 33.29
N PRO A 971 -9.43 36.53 34.22
CA PRO A 971 -8.36 35.53 34.22
C PRO A 971 -8.91 34.11 34.45
N LEU A 972 -8.46 33.15 33.65
CA LEU A 972 -8.94 31.78 33.71
C LEU A 972 -8.39 31.08 34.96
N ALA A 973 -9.24 30.36 35.68
CA ALA A 973 -8.83 29.59 36.85
C ALA A 973 -7.78 28.54 36.46
N VAL A 974 -6.69 28.48 37.22
CA VAL A 974 -5.65 27.46 37.06
C VAL A 974 -6.27 26.10 37.37
N GLN A 975 -6.22 25.19 36.40
CA GLN A 975 -6.73 23.84 36.54
C GLN A 975 -5.58 22.91 36.91
N SER A 976 -5.69 22.21 38.05
CA SER A 976 -4.75 21.15 38.40
C SER A 976 -4.76 20.07 37.32
N ARG A 977 -3.57 19.66 36.86
CA ARG A 977 -3.38 18.69 35.79
C ARG A 977 -2.26 17.73 36.12
N SER A 978 -2.30 16.55 35.51
CA SER A 978 -1.16 15.65 35.44
C SER A 978 -0.10 16.15 34.46
N ASP A 979 1.03 15.44 34.40
CA ASP A 979 2.12 15.71 33.46
C ASP A 979 1.63 15.82 32.02
N VAL A 980 0.73 14.91 31.61
CA VAL A 980 0.02 15.00 30.34
C VAL A 980 -1.34 15.70 30.56
N PRO A 981 -1.62 16.83 29.90
CA PRO A 981 -2.89 17.52 30.07
C PRO A 981 -4.03 16.82 29.31
N ASP A 982 -5.21 16.72 29.93
CA ASP A 982 -6.47 16.51 29.21
C ASP A 982 -6.86 17.82 28.50
N THR A 983 -6.21 18.05 27.36
CA THR A 983 -6.39 19.24 26.52
C THR A 983 -7.84 19.40 26.04
N PHE A 984 -8.62 18.31 25.99
CA PHE A 984 -10.03 18.40 25.61
C PHE A 984 -10.90 18.93 26.77
N ALA A 985 -10.56 18.60 28.01
CA ALA A 985 -11.26 19.11 29.19
C ALA A 985 -10.68 20.43 29.74
N SER A 986 -9.55 20.90 29.20
CA SER A 986 -8.90 22.16 29.62
C SER A 986 -9.84 23.36 29.56
N ASN A 987 -9.95 24.08 30.69
CA ASN A 987 -10.69 25.34 30.79
C ASN A 987 -10.18 26.37 29.78
N LYS A 988 -8.86 26.41 29.55
CA LYS A 988 -8.21 27.37 28.67
C LYS A 988 -8.49 27.09 27.20
N VAL A 989 -8.34 25.84 26.79
CA VAL A 989 -8.70 25.41 25.43
C VAL A 989 -10.20 25.60 25.19
N ASN A 990 -11.04 25.37 26.20
CA ASN A 990 -12.48 25.61 26.11
C ASN A 990 -12.80 27.10 25.90
N ALA A 991 -12.14 28.00 26.65
CA ALA A 991 -12.32 29.44 26.52
C ALA A 991 -11.85 29.97 25.16
N ILE A 992 -10.72 29.46 24.65
CA ILE A 992 -10.20 29.79 23.32
C ILE A 992 -11.18 29.34 22.23
N ALA A 993 -11.60 28.07 22.26
CA ALA A 993 -12.52 27.52 21.27
C ALA A 993 -13.87 28.24 21.29
N SER A 994 -14.42 28.52 22.48
CA SER A 994 -15.69 29.23 22.63
C SER A 994 -15.60 30.66 22.11
N THR A 995 -14.51 31.38 22.41
CA THR A 995 -14.27 32.74 21.90
C THR A 995 -14.15 32.73 20.38
N ALA A 996 -13.33 31.84 19.81
CA ALA A 996 -13.15 31.74 18.36
C ALA A 996 -14.47 31.43 17.62
N VAL A 997 -15.29 30.52 18.17
CA VAL A 997 -16.59 30.15 17.59
C VAL A 997 -17.61 31.26 17.75
N ARG A 998 -17.64 31.97 18.87
CA ARG A 998 -18.51 33.14 19.06
C ARG A 998 -18.27 34.17 17.96
N HIS A 999 -17.00 34.52 17.71
CA HIS A 999 -16.65 35.47 16.65
C HIS A 999 -17.06 35.02 15.24
N LEU A 1000 -16.98 33.72 14.93
CA LEU A 1000 -17.48 33.18 13.65
C LEU A 1000 -19.00 33.43 13.47
N PHE A 1001 -19.78 33.40 14.55
CA PHE A 1001 -21.24 33.51 14.49
C PHE A 1001 -21.76 34.93 14.70
N ASP A 1002 -21.06 35.77 15.47
CA ASP A 1002 -21.49 37.13 15.83
C ASP A 1002 -21.76 38.02 14.61
N ALA A 1003 -21.01 37.82 13.53
CA ALA A 1003 -21.17 38.56 12.27
C ALA A 1003 -22.52 38.30 11.57
N HIS A 1004 -23.22 37.21 11.90
CA HIS A 1004 -24.38 36.75 11.14
C HIS A 1004 -25.60 36.43 12.00
N GLU A 1005 -25.42 35.98 13.24
CA GLU A 1005 -26.50 35.44 14.08
C GLU A 1005 -27.58 36.46 14.43
N ARG A 1006 -27.19 37.68 14.86
CA ARG A 1006 -28.18 38.71 15.25
C ARG A 1006 -29.10 39.06 14.09
N LYS A 1007 -28.54 39.29 12.90
CA LYS A 1007 -29.29 39.60 11.68
C LYS A 1007 -30.17 38.42 11.24
N ALA A 1008 -29.62 37.20 11.25
CA ALA A 1008 -30.38 36.00 10.90
C ALA A 1008 -31.58 35.78 11.84
N LEU A 1009 -31.42 35.97 13.15
CA LEU A 1009 -32.52 35.82 14.11
C LEU A 1009 -33.61 36.89 13.96
N GLN A 1010 -33.25 38.10 13.52
CA GLN A 1010 -34.21 39.16 13.17
C GLN A 1010 -34.94 38.83 11.86
N GLU A 1011 -34.21 38.43 10.82
CA GLU A 1011 -34.80 38.04 9.53
C GLU A 1011 -35.72 36.81 9.65
N ALA A 1012 -35.44 35.89 10.57
CA ALA A 1012 -36.28 34.73 10.84
C ALA A 1012 -37.69 35.07 11.35
N LEU A 1013 -37.90 36.29 11.86
CA LEU A 1013 -39.23 36.76 12.30
C LEU A 1013 -40.10 37.28 11.14
N ILE A 1014 -39.52 37.46 9.95
CA ILE A 1014 -40.21 38.02 8.79
C ILE A 1014 -40.79 36.87 7.96
N ALA A 1015 -42.12 36.82 7.84
CA ALA A 1015 -42.79 35.88 6.96
C ALA A 1015 -42.53 36.25 5.49
N PRO A 1016 -42.10 35.32 4.62
CA PRO A 1016 -41.89 35.61 3.21
C PRO A 1016 -43.22 35.78 2.48
N ALA A 1017 -43.22 36.55 1.38
CA ALA A 1017 -44.37 36.59 0.48
C ALA A 1017 -44.54 35.25 -0.23
N LEU A 1018 -45.77 34.89 -0.61
CA LEU A 1018 -46.10 33.62 -1.26
C LEU A 1018 -45.26 33.33 -2.52
N LYS A 1019 -44.91 34.37 -3.28
CA LYS A 1019 -44.08 34.24 -4.49
C LYS A 1019 -42.59 33.96 -4.21
N ASP A 1020 -42.12 34.22 -2.99
CA ASP A 1020 -40.70 34.19 -2.63
C ASP A 1020 -40.34 33.01 -1.71
N ILE A 1021 -41.29 32.09 -1.44
CA ILE A 1021 -41.10 30.98 -0.48
C ILE A 1021 -39.93 30.08 -0.87
N GLN A 1022 -39.82 29.69 -2.16
CA GLN A 1022 -38.72 28.87 -2.64
C GLN A 1022 -37.37 29.57 -2.50
N ALA A 1023 -37.29 30.84 -2.91
CA ALA A 1023 -36.07 31.64 -2.77
C ALA A 1023 -35.68 31.84 -1.29
N ASN A 1024 -36.68 31.99 -0.39
CA ASN A 1024 -36.45 32.08 1.04
C ASN A 1024 -35.89 30.77 1.62
N GLN A 1025 -36.41 29.62 1.18
CA GLN A 1025 -35.89 28.31 1.57
C GLN A 1025 -34.43 28.14 1.15
N GLU A 1026 -34.08 28.44 -0.10
CA GLU A 1026 -32.70 28.39 -0.61
C GLU A 1026 -31.77 29.32 0.15
N LYS A 1027 -32.23 30.54 0.46
CA LYS A 1027 -31.48 31.51 1.29
C LYS A 1027 -31.08 30.91 2.64
N TRP A 1028 -32.00 30.27 3.35
CA TRP A 1028 -31.70 29.66 4.66
C TRP A 1028 -30.75 28.46 4.55
N LEU A 1029 -30.90 27.63 3.52
CA LEU A 1029 -29.98 26.52 3.27
C LEU A 1029 -28.56 27.03 2.98
N ASN A 1030 -28.42 28.08 2.18
CA ASN A 1030 -27.14 28.73 1.92
C ASN A 1030 -26.53 29.34 3.19
N PHE A 1031 -27.34 29.97 4.04
CA PHE A 1031 -26.90 30.48 5.34
C PHE A 1031 -26.34 29.37 6.25
N TYR A 1032 -26.97 28.20 6.33
CA TYR A 1032 -26.37 27.09 7.08
C TYR A 1032 -25.08 26.58 6.45
N ALA A 1033 -24.98 26.60 5.12
CA ALA A 1033 -23.78 26.17 4.41
C ALA A 1033 -22.57 27.07 4.69
N THR A 1034 -22.76 28.39 4.87
CA THR A 1034 -21.65 29.30 5.22
C THR A 1034 -21.08 29.04 6.61
N LEU A 1035 -21.90 28.56 7.54
CA LEU A 1035 -21.51 28.21 8.92
C LEU A 1035 -21.11 26.74 9.09
N SER A 1036 -21.27 25.92 8.05
CA SER A 1036 -20.91 24.50 8.08
C SER A 1036 -19.46 24.31 7.60
N PRO A 1037 -18.76 23.28 8.11
CA PRO A 1037 -17.52 22.82 7.49
C PRO A 1037 -17.72 22.54 6.00
N PRO A 1038 -16.71 22.77 5.15
CA PRO A 1038 -16.80 22.40 3.75
C PRO A 1038 -17.07 20.90 3.61
N LYS A 1039 -17.85 20.52 2.57
CA LYS A 1039 -17.99 19.10 2.23
C LYS A 1039 -16.60 18.58 1.87
N SER A 1040 -16.17 17.56 2.60
CA SER A 1040 -14.87 16.90 2.45
C SER A 1040 -14.77 16.14 1.14
#